data_AF-A0A2Z3IY74-F1
#
_entry.id   AF-A0A2Z3IY74-F1
#
_cell.length_a   1.000
_cell.length_b   1.000
_cell.length_c   1.000
_cell.angle_alpha   90.00
_cell.angle_beta   90.00
_cell.angle_gamma   90.00
#
_symmetry.space_group_name_H-M   'P 1'
#
loop_
_entity.id
_entity.type
_entity.pdbx_description
1 polymer ?
#
loop_
_entity_poly.entity_id
_entity_poly.type
_entity_poly.pdbx_seq_one_letter_code
_entity_poly.pdbx_strand_id
1 'polypeptide(L)'
;MRIARVLVFCLVAAVLITGCSSSSPEQRLGKARHAYEKHDYHAAEVQLKTVLRKHPDNGVAWALLGHTSLAERQYDDAIHQFEKAKANGQPAAALALPLGRALVASGKYQQALKALNKPEGDSPDHVRALVASLRGDARAGLGDTDKASAAYASALSIEPELPDALQGQARLALQRGDLNSAHAALSKAVSAHPDDVGSLTLLGQVDYRANNCSGAVKRLTHAMQVGAHLMTGAQERSARALLADCQLRVGDTDAAQKNIDALLAADQSNPFGNYLQALMDIRQGDYQNAANHVQATLNVDPNNLRSMTLMAWLRIVQGRPDAAQPFLTRVLAQAPDDMAALRLQAGLWMAQNQGEQARDLLAKAYRRHPDQPGLHKALTDVVAQLKQNHANGEPANAGIGDISLQLDLARSLAQMGSEAAAQTVLSKINPSNDAQRRAVAAARVRIALATGKKADALKQAETLARENPSDPEIQKLLAQSYVATARYSDAAQVLAKAHQANPDDDSLVRAQAALAAKRGRYAEAVDELKPLQSAQPDNTDLTLALAALYARAGQASQGISLLQSAVGRQPKSAVLNQALARAYLANGKAGPALKLIDNQLKSNEKSADWLHLKGVAQLVQGQTDDGLKTLARAADQAPDRPDLALAVAKAELSYGHRQAGIARLQKLRQQSPAFWPAASVLALAQANAGNTDAALAQVTALRQAGRDFDADVLRGDVLRTAKRFKQADAAYARAYQKKPSARLAMAMFNTRRAGRLDNPAQPLEQWLKQAPGDATAALQLAAWYQQNDQAERAASLYQKVLAAHPGAVIALNNLALINAKSHPGKALSYARKAHHEAPGSAAVTDTLGWILVSQGQQDSGIPLLEAAEKSAGKNNPEIRYHLGVALAGRGKPQDRQRAKTLLSQAVAAGLSPDEASHAHQILNRLAGGGGTG
;
A
#
# COMPACT_ATOMS: atom_id res chain seq x y z
N MET A 1 -14.36 -31.81 -34.35
CA MET A 1 -14.93 -31.83 -35.72
C MET A 1 -13.79 -32.04 -36.70
N ARG A 2 -13.93 -33.00 -37.64
CA ARG A 2 -13.00 -33.37 -38.73
C ARG A 2 -11.65 -33.90 -38.21
N ILE A 3 -11.41 -35.21 -38.19
CA ILE A 3 -11.07 -36.02 -39.38
C ILE A 3 -11.77 -37.38 -39.29
N ALA A 4 -12.63 -37.63 -40.26
CA ALA A 4 -13.24 -38.92 -40.56
C ALA A 4 -13.03 -39.17 -42.05
N ARG A 5 -12.86 -40.45 -42.41
CA ARG A 5 -12.82 -41.07 -43.77
C ARG A 5 -11.42 -41.25 -44.35
N VAL A 6 -11.02 -42.53 -44.50
CA VAL A 6 -10.83 -43.31 -45.75
C VAL A 6 -10.52 -44.75 -45.26
N LEU A 7 -11.42 -45.73 -45.36
CA LEU A 7 -11.74 -46.55 -46.54
C LEU A 7 -13.12 -47.22 -46.37
N VAL A 8 -13.88 -47.33 -47.46
CA VAL A 8 -15.24 -47.89 -47.56
C VAL A 8 -15.27 -49.02 -48.59
N PHE A 9 -16.22 -49.96 -48.43
CA PHE A 9 -16.75 -50.99 -49.35
C PHE A 9 -15.94 -52.30 -49.47
N CYS A 10 -16.49 -53.52 -49.37
CA CYS A 10 -17.85 -54.09 -49.54
C CYS A 10 -18.19 -55.02 -48.34
N LEU A 11 -19.41 -55.46 -48.00
CA LEU A 11 -20.60 -55.84 -48.78
C LEU A 11 -21.78 -55.94 -47.78
N VAL A 12 -22.95 -55.40 -48.12
CA VAL A 12 -24.20 -55.67 -47.39
C VAL A 12 -25.09 -56.52 -48.30
N ALA A 13 -25.44 -57.73 -47.88
CA ALA A 13 -26.74 -58.35 -48.19
C ALA A 13 -27.00 -59.57 -47.28
N ALA A 14 -28.20 -59.55 -46.70
CA ALA A 14 -28.89 -60.46 -45.79
C ALA A 14 -28.67 -61.98 -45.92
N VAL A 15 -28.84 -62.71 -44.80
CA VAL A 15 -29.96 -63.66 -44.57
C VAL A 15 -29.86 -64.37 -43.19
N LEU A 16 -30.97 -64.26 -42.45
CA LEU A 16 -31.60 -65.16 -41.45
C LEU A 16 -30.99 -65.50 -40.07
N ILE A 17 -31.93 -65.48 -39.13
CA ILE A 17 -31.88 -65.82 -37.71
C ILE A 17 -31.78 -67.33 -37.53
N THR A 18 -30.75 -67.80 -36.84
CA THR A 18 -30.78 -69.07 -36.08
C THR A 18 -29.83 -68.99 -34.88
N GLY A 19 -30.39 -69.23 -33.68
CA GLY A 19 -29.71 -69.94 -32.59
C GLY A 19 -28.74 -69.16 -31.69
N CYS A 20 -28.98 -69.20 -30.38
CA CYS A 20 -28.00 -68.86 -29.34
C CYS A 20 -26.69 -69.64 -29.54
N SER A 21 -25.65 -68.98 -30.06
CA SER A 21 -24.27 -69.48 -29.93
C SER A 21 -23.30 -68.32 -30.02
N SER A 22 -22.49 -68.17 -28.96
CA SER A 22 -21.33 -67.27 -28.80
C SER A 22 -21.13 -66.16 -29.86
N SER A 23 -21.31 -64.90 -29.46
CA SER A 23 -20.90 -63.74 -30.28
C SER A 23 -19.48 -63.91 -30.80
N SER A 24 -19.29 -63.69 -32.10
CA SER A 24 -18.02 -63.90 -32.80
C SER A 24 -16.89 -63.06 -32.18
N PRO A 25 -15.61 -63.45 -32.37
CA PRO A 25 -14.47 -62.66 -31.91
C PRO A 25 -14.53 -61.19 -32.38
N GLU A 26 -14.95 -60.94 -33.61
CA GLU A 26 -15.07 -59.61 -34.23
C GLU A 26 -16.18 -58.79 -33.57
N GLN A 27 -17.34 -59.41 -33.29
CA GLN A 27 -18.44 -58.74 -32.58
C GLN A 27 -18.02 -58.36 -31.15
N ARG A 28 -17.25 -59.21 -30.47
CA ARG A 28 -16.72 -58.91 -29.13
C ARG A 28 -15.65 -57.83 -29.17
N LEU A 29 -14.78 -57.82 -30.18
CA LEU A 29 -13.82 -56.74 -30.41
C LEU A 29 -14.52 -55.40 -30.66
N GLY A 30 -15.62 -55.39 -31.42
CA GLY A 30 -16.46 -54.21 -31.62
C GLY A 30 -17.06 -53.70 -30.30
N LYS A 31 -17.59 -54.60 -29.47
CA LYS A 31 -18.10 -54.26 -28.13
C LYS A 31 -17.00 -53.73 -27.21
N ALA A 32 -15.82 -54.34 -27.23
CA ALA A 32 -14.67 -53.90 -26.45
C ALA A 32 -14.22 -52.49 -26.86
N ARG A 33 -14.13 -52.23 -28.18
CA ARG A 33 -13.78 -50.91 -28.70
C ARG A 33 -14.81 -49.85 -28.30
N HIS A 34 -16.09 -50.17 -28.40
CA HIS A 34 -17.17 -49.29 -27.97
C HIS A 34 -17.14 -49.00 -26.47
N ALA A 35 -16.85 -50.01 -25.65
CA ALA A 35 -16.68 -49.84 -24.19
C ALA A 35 -15.46 -48.96 -23.87
N TYR A 36 -14.33 -49.20 -24.56
CA TYR A 36 -13.11 -48.40 -24.44
C TYR A 36 -13.34 -46.93 -24.81
N GLU A 37 -14.05 -46.66 -25.92
CA GLU A 37 -14.42 -45.31 -26.35
C GLU A 37 -15.37 -44.59 -25.38
N LYS A 38 -16.12 -45.35 -24.57
CA LYS A 38 -16.97 -44.82 -23.49
C LYS A 38 -16.24 -44.71 -22.14
N HIS A 39 -14.94 -44.97 -22.11
CA HIS A 39 -14.13 -45.04 -20.87
C HIS A 39 -14.58 -46.11 -19.87
N ASP A 40 -15.37 -47.10 -20.31
CA ASP A 40 -15.72 -48.28 -19.53
C ASP A 40 -14.64 -49.35 -19.74
N TYR A 41 -13.46 -49.08 -19.19
CA TYR A 41 -12.27 -49.90 -19.37
C TYR A 41 -12.45 -51.30 -18.80
N HIS A 42 -13.18 -51.44 -17.69
CA HIS A 42 -13.49 -52.73 -17.11
C HIS A 42 -14.34 -53.59 -18.05
N ALA A 43 -15.41 -53.03 -18.63
CA ALA A 43 -16.22 -53.77 -19.60
C ALA A 43 -15.43 -54.11 -20.88
N ALA A 44 -14.55 -53.21 -21.34
CA ALA A 44 -13.66 -53.47 -22.46
C ALA A 44 -12.72 -54.66 -22.15
N GLU A 45 -12.09 -54.65 -20.98
CA GLU A 45 -11.17 -55.68 -20.50
C GLU A 45 -11.83 -57.07 -20.47
N VAL A 46 -13.06 -57.16 -19.93
CA VAL A 46 -13.83 -58.42 -19.87
C VAL A 46 -14.09 -59.00 -21.26
N GLN A 47 -14.49 -58.16 -22.24
CA GLN A 47 -14.72 -58.61 -23.60
C GLN A 47 -13.43 -59.08 -24.27
N LEU A 48 -12.33 -58.35 -24.07
CA LEU A 48 -11.01 -58.65 -24.64
C LEU A 48 -10.41 -59.94 -24.10
N LYS A 49 -10.43 -60.13 -22.77
CA LYS A 49 -10.00 -61.38 -22.13
C LYS A 49 -10.82 -62.58 -22.61
N THR A 50 -12.12 -62.39 -22.88
CA THR A 50 -12.97 -63.45 -23.43
C THR A 50 -12.57 -63.85 -24.86
N VAL A 51 -12.20 -62.87 -25.72
CA VAL A 51 -11.67 -63.14 -27.06
C VAL A 51 -10.34 -63.89 -26.96
N LEU A 52 -9.42 -63.40 -26.14
CA LEU A 52 -8.08 -63.97 -25.97
C LEU A 52 -8.06 -65.38 -25.36
N ARG A 53 -9.07 -65.73 -24.56
CA ARG A 53 -9.23 -67.11 -24.04
C ARG A 53 -9.49 -68.12 -25.16
N LYS A 54 -10.19 -67.72 -26.23
CA LYS A 54 -10.51 -68.59 -27.38
C LYS A 54 -9.53 -68.43 -28.54
N HIS A 55 -8.93 -67.24 -28.67
CA HIS A 55 -8.01 -66.86 -29.75
C HIS A 55 -6.80 -66.13 -29.16
N PRO A 56 -5.87 -66.85 -28.50
CA PRO A 56 -4.71 -66.25 -27.84
C PRO A 56 -3.69 -65.65 -28.83
N ASP A 57 -3.83 -65.94 -30.12
CA ASP A 57 -3.05 -65.42 -31.25
C ASP A 57 -3.62 -64.12 -31.84
N ASN A 58 -4.75 -63.61 -31.31
CA ASN A 58 -5.36 -62.39 -31.83
C ASN A 58 -4.58 -61.14 -31.39
N GLY A 59 -3.66 -60.68 -32.24
CA GLY A 59 -2.82 -59.51 -31.97
C GLY A 59 -3.60 -58.20 -31.77
N VAL A 60 -4.75 -58.03 -32.43
CA VAL A 60 -5.60 -56.82 -32.28
C VAL A 60 -6.26 -56.79 -30.90
N ALA A 61 -6.72 -57.95 -30.41
CA ALA A 61 -7.27 -58.08 -29.06
C ALA A 61 -6.21 -57.78 -27.99
N TRP A 62 -4.98 -58.29 -28.17
CA TRP A 62 -3.85 -57.96 -27.29
C TRP A 62 -3.51 -56.47 -27.31
N ALA A 63 -3.49 -55.83 -28.49
CA ALA A 63 -3.19 -54.40 -28.60
C ALA A 63 -4.27 -53.55 -27.91
N LEU A 64 -5.55 -53.84 -28.14
CA LEU A 64 -6.66 -53.11 -27.51
C LEU A 64 -6.71 -53.35 -25.99
N LEU A 65 -6.33 -54.55 -25.52
CA LEU A 65 -6.17 -54.82 -24.09
C LEU A 65 -5.01 -53.98 -23.51
N GLY A 66 -3.88 -53.92 -24.21
CA GLY A 66 -2.75 -53.05 -23.86
C GLY A 66 -3.15 -51.58 -23.71
N HIS A 67 -3.95 -51.06 -24.66
CA HIS A 67 -4.49 -49.70 -24.58
C HIS A 67 -5.45 -49.50 -23.40
N THR A 68 -6.23 -50.54 -23.05
CA THR A 68 -7.14 -50.56 -21.90
C THR A 68 -6.35 -50.50 -20.59
N SER A 69 -5.40 -51.41 -20.40
CA SER A 69 -4.52 -51.40 -19.21
C SER A 69 -3.68 -50.12 -19.11
N LEU A 70 -3.23 -49.55 -20.23
CA LEU A 70 -2.54 -48.26 -20.22
C LEU A 70 -3.45 -47.12 -19.74
N ALA A 71 -4.70 -47.09 -20.18
CA ALA A 71 -5.68 -46.09 -19.75
C ALA A 71 -6.05 -46.24 -18.26
N GLU A 72 -6.06 -47.47 -17.75
CA GLU A 72 -6.23 -47.80 -16.33
C GLU A 72 -4.94 -47.63 -15.51
N ARG A 73 -3.83 -47.17 -16.12
CA ARG A 73 -2.52 -46.96 -15.50
C ARG A 73 -1.88 -48.23 -14.93
N GLN A 74 -2.29 -49.39 -15.43
CA GLN A 74 -1.68 -50.69 -15.16
C GLN A 74 -0.48 -50.89 -16.11
N TYR A 75 0.60 -50.16 -15.86
CA TYR A 75 1.70 -50.03 -16.83
C TYR A 75 2.40 -51.36 -17.14
N ASP A 76 2.61 -52.22 -16.14
CA ASP A 76 3.26 -53.53 -16.34
C ASP A 76 2.39 -54.49 -17.18
N ASP A 77 1.07 -54.50 -16.93
CA ASP A 77 0.12 -55.28 -17.73
C ASP A 77 0.06 -54.76 -19.16
N ALA A 78 0.02 -53.43 -19.34
CA ALA A 78 0.04 -52.81 -20.66
C ALA A 78 1.30 -53.18 -21.44
N ILE A 79 2.49 -53.14 -20.81
CA ILE A 79 3.76 -53.56 -21.42
C ILE A 79 3.69 -55.02 -21.86
N HIS A 80 3.22 -55.91 -20.97
CA HIS A 80 3.10 -57.34 -21.29
C HIS A 80 2.17 -57.57 -22.49
N GLN A 81 1.01 -56.93 -22.49
CA GLN A 81 -0.01 -57.08 -23.53
C GLN A 81 0.44 -56.50 -24.87
N PHE A 82 1.16 -55.36 -24.88
CA PHE A 82 1.74 -54.82 -26.11
C PHE A 82 2.86 -55.71 -26.68
N GLU A 83 3.69 -56.32 -25.85
CA GLU A 83 4.68 -57.30 -26.32
C GLU A 83 4.01 -58.57 -26.87
N LYS A 84 2.90 -59.02 -26.26
CA LYS A 84 2.06 -60.09 -26.83
C LYS A 84 1.42 -59.69 -28.15
N ALA A 85 0.92 -58.45 -28.28
CA ALA A 85 0.36 -57.95 -29.54
C ALA A 85 1.40 -57.98 -30.67
N LYS A 86 2.63 -57.53 -30.36
CA LYS A 86 3.77 -57.55 -31.27
C LYS A 86 4.19 -58.97 -31.68
N ALA A 87 4.23 -59.90 -30.72
CA ALA A 87 4.50 -61.31 -31.00
C ALA A 87 3.42 -61.97 -31.88
N ASN A 88 2.19 -61.47 -31.82
CA ASN A 88 1.04 -61.94 -32.58
C ASN A 88 0.73 -61.06 -33.81
N GLY A 89 1.78 -60.56 -34.48
CA GLY A 89 1.68 -59.96 -35.81
C GLY A 89 1.27 -58.50 -35.87
N GLN A 90 1.12 -57.79 -34.75
CA GLN A 90 0.93 -56.33 -34.79
C GLN A 90 2.23 -55.60 -35.16
N PRO A 91 2.19 -54.60 -36.07
CA PRO A 91 3.38 -53.87 -36.48
C PRO A 91 4.06 -53.18 -35.30
N ALA A 92 5.38 -53.38 -35.16
CA ALA A 92 6.16 -52.76 -34.08
C ALA A 92 6.09 -51.22 -34.12
N ALA A 93 5.99 -50.61 -35.31
CA ALA A 93 5.83 -49.17 -35.49
C ALA A 93 4.51 -48.66 -34.88
N ALA A 94 3.40 -49.38 -35.09
CA ALA A 94 2.09 -49.01 -34.53
C ALA A 94 2.06 -49.10 -32.99
N LEU A 95 2.90 -49.96 -32.40
CA LEU A 95 2.99 -50.16 -30.97
C LEU A 95 4.06 -49.30 -30.28
N ALA A 96 4.96 -48.66 -31.03
CA ALA A 96 6.11 -47.95 -30.47
C ALA A 96 5.71 -46.83 -29.50
N LEU A 97 4.72 -46.00 -29.88
CA LEU A 97 4.20 -44.91 -29.05
C LEU A 97 3.50 -45.40 -27.78
N PRO A 98 2.46 -46.27 -27.82
CA PRO A 98 1.78 -46.73 -26.61
C PRO A 98 2.67 -47.58 -25.69
N LEU A 99 3.54 -48.43 -26.25
CA LEU A 99 4.52 -49.19 -25.46
C LEU A 99 5.56 -48.25 -24.81
N GLY A 100 6.05 -47.25 -25.55
CA GLY A 100 6.96 -46.24 -25.03
C GLY A 100 6.37 -45.46 -23.86
N ARG A 101 5.11 -45.04 -23.95
CA ARG A 101 4.37 -44.39 -22.84
C ARG A 101 4.31 -45.28 -21.60
N ALA A 102 3.94 -46.55 -21.77
CA ALA A 102 3.87 -47.50 -20.67
C ALA A 102 5.24 -47.70 -19.99
N LEU A 103 6.31 -47.86 -20.80
CA LEU A 103 7.68 -48.06 -20.31
C LEU A 103 8.25 -46.82 -19.60
N VAL A 104 7.98 -45.62 -20.10
CA VAL A 104 8.39 -44.37 -19.43
C VAL A 104 7.64 -44.20 -18.11
N ALA A 105 6.32 -44.40 -18.11
CA ALA A 105 5.50 -44.29 -16.90
C ALA A 105 5.86 -45.33 -15.83
N SER A 106 6.33 -46.52 -16.23
CA SER A 106 6.81 -47.56 -15.32
C SER A 106 8.29 -47.42 -14.92
N GLY A 107 8.97 -46.33 -15.33
CA GLY A 107 10.39 -46.09 -15.03
C GLY A 107 11.39 -46.99 -15.78
N LYS A 108 10.94 -47.77 -16.78
CA LYS A 108 11.77 -48.71 -17.57
C LYS A 108 12.45 -47.98 -18.74
N TYR A 109 13.19 -46.92 -18.44
CA TYR A 109 13.69 -45.96 -19.42
C TYR A 109 14.60 -46.56 -20.51
N GLN A 110 15.48 -47.51 -20.15
CA GLN A 110 16.35 -48.18 -21.14
C GLN A 110 15.56 -49.02 -22.14
N GLN A 111 14.49 -49.68 -21.69
CA GLN A 111 13.60 -50.45 -22.56
C GLN A 111 12.77 -49.50 -23.44
N ALA A 112 12.31 -48.37 -22.88
CA ALA A 112 11.61 -47.33 -23.63
C ALA A 112 12.46 -46.82 -24.80
N LEU A 113 13.73 -46.49 -24.56
CA LEU A 113 14.63 -46.04 -25.62
C LEU A 113 14.82 -47.09 -26.71
N LYS A 114 14.91 -48.39 -26.37
CA LYS A 114 14.99 -49.47 -27.36
C LYS A 114 13.71 -49.59 -28.20
N ALA A 115 12.54 -49.49 -27.56
CA ALA A 115 11.25 -49.55 -28.23
C ALA A 115 11.02 -48.34 -29.17
N LEU A 116 11.51 -47.16 -28.78
CA LEU A 116 11.38 -45.89 -29.50
C LEU A 116 12.49 -45.64 -30.55
N ASN A 117 13.45 -46.56 -30.74
CA ASN A 117 14.59 -46.41 -31.66
C ASN A 117 14.37 -47.02 -33.06
N LYS A 118 13.21 -47.60 -33.34
CA LYS A 118 12.92 -48.19 -34.66
C LYS A 118 12.40 -47.11 -35.62
N PRO A 119 12.80 -47.14 -36.91
CA PRO A 119 12.52 -46.07 -37.85
C PRO A 119 11.02 -45.83 -38.02
N GLU A 120 10.64 -44.56 -37.94
CA GLU A 120 9.30 -44.00 -38.08
C GLU A 120 8.84 -44.02 -39.56
N GLY A 121 8.93 -45.18 -40.22
CA GLY A 121 8.47 -45.35 -41.61
C GLY A 121 7.03 -44.84 -41.76
N ASP A 122 6.81 -43.93 -42.71
CA ASP A 122 5.56 -43.23 -43.06
C ASP A 122 4.67 -42.74 -41.90
N SER A 123 5.21 -42.61 -40.68
CA SER A 123 4.42 -42.20 -39.50
C SER A 123 4.12 -40.70 -39.56
N PRO A 124 2.89 -40.25 -39.23
CA PRO A 124 2.54 -38.84 -39.24
C PRO A 124 3.46 -37.99 -38.35
N ASP A 125 3.72 -36.75 -38.76
CA ASP A 125 4.61 -35.79 -38.07
C ASP A 125 4.32 -35.69 -36.57
N HIS A 126 3.05 -35.62 -36.19
CA HIS A 126 2.62 -35.62 -34.78
C HIS A 126 3.09 -36.83 -33.98
N VAL A 127 3.01 -38.04 -34.58
CA VAL A 127 3.47 -39.27 -33.94
C VAL A 127 4.99 -39.26 -33.77
N ARG A 128 5.72 -38.78 -34.78
CA ARG A 128 7.19 -38.63 -34.72
C ARG A 128 7.60 -37.63 -33.63
N ALA A 129 6.89 -36.51 -33.52
CA ALA A 129 7.12 -35.52 -32.47
C ALA A 129 6.87 -36.09 -31.06
N LEU A 130 5.77 -36.82 -30.86
CA LEU A 130 5.48 -37.51 -29.59
C LEU A 130 6.52 -38.58 -29.21
N VAL A 131 6.99 -39.37 -30.19
CA VAL A 131 8.05 -40.36 -29.99
C VAL A 131 9.38 -39.68 -29.62
N ALA A 132 9.73 -38.57 -30.28
CA ALA A 132 10.88 -37.74 -29.90
C ALA A 132 10.74 -37.18 -28.47
N SER A 133 9.55 -36.72 -28.08
CA SER A 133 9.29 -36.25 -26.71
C SER A 133 9.49 -37.36 -25.67
N LEU A 134 8.93 -38.55 -25.90
CA LEU A 134 9.08 -39.70 -24.99
C LEU A 134 10.52 -40.20 -24.88
N ARG A 135 11.32 -40.09 -25.95
CA ARG A 135 12.77 -40.32 -25.87
C ARG A 135 13.42 -39.29 -24.94
N GLY A 136 12.98 -38.04 -25.00
CA GLY A 136 13.36 -37.00 -24.05
C GLY A 136 13.02 -37.36 -22.61
N ASP A 137 11.79 -37.79 -22.34
CA ASP A 137 11.35 -38.22 -21.00
C ASP A 137 12.18 -39.40 -20.48
N ALA A 138 12.44 -40.41 -21.32
CA ALA A 138 13.26 -41.56 -20.95
C ALA A 138 14.72 -41.15 -20.65
N ARG A 139 15.30 -40.24 -21.43
CA ARG A 139 16.65 -39.70 -21.17
C ARG A 139 16.70 -38.87 -19.89
N ALA A 140 15.68 -38.04 -19.64
CA ALA A 140 15.57 -37.27 -18.41
C ALA A 140 15.46 -38.19 -17.18
N GLY A 141 14.68 -39.27 -17.29
CA GLY A 141 14.57 -40.30 -16.24
C GLY A 141 15.88 -41.04 -15.94
N LEU A 142 16.79 -41.12 -16.92
CA LEU A 142 18.15 -41.67 -16.75
C LEU A 142 19.17 -40.64 -16.23
N GLY A 143 18.78 -39.37 -16.08
CA GLY A 143 19.68 -38.28 -15.72
C GLY A 143 20.50 -37.71 -16.89
N ASP A 144 20.30 -38.21 -18.11
CA ASP A 144 20.98 -37.75 -19.34
C ASP A 144 20.39 -36.41 -19.82
N THR A 145 20.56 -35.35 -19.04
CA THR A 145 19.88 -34.05 -19.21
C THR A 145 20.12 -33.41 -20.59
N ASP A 146 21.34 -33.47 -21.12
CA ASP A 146 21.67 -32.88 -22.42
C ASP A 146 21.00 -33.62 -23.58
N LYS A 147 21.01 -34.96 -23.53
CA LYS A 147 20.34 -35.80 -24.53
C LYS A 147 18.82 -35.66 -24.43
N ALA A 148 18.27 -35.48 -23.24
CA ALA A 148 16.87 -35.18 -23.03
C ALA A 148 16.49 -33.85 -23.69
N SER A 149 17.27 -32.79 -23.44
CA SER A 149 17.07 -31.48 -24.06
C SER A 149 17.13 -31.54 -25.59
N ALA A 150 18.08 -32.29 -26.15
CA ALA A 150 18.19 -32.48 -27.59
C ALA A 150 16.99 -33.24 -28.18
N ALA A 151 16.49 -34.26 -27.49
CA ALA A 151 15.31 -35.01 -27.92
C ALA A 151 14.03 -34.16 -27.88
N TYR A 152 13.83 -33.33 -26.85
CA TYR A 152 12.71 -32.37 -26.84
C TYR A 152 12.85 -31.32 -27.94
N ALA A 153 14.06 -30.79 -28.19
CA ALA A 153 14.29 -29.86 -29.29
C ALA A 153 13.97 -30.51 -30.66
N SER A 154 14.31 -31.78 -30.85
CA SER A 154 13.95 -32.55 -32.05
C SER A 154 12.43 -32.75 -32.19
N ALA A 155 11.70 -32.91 -31.08
CA ALA A 155 10.24 -32.94 -31.13
C ALA A 155 9.66 -31.59 -31.57
N LEU A 156 10.20 -30.50 -31.00
CA LEU A 156 9.75 -29.13 -31.27
C LEU A 156 10.15 -28.58 -32.64
N SER A 157 11.17 -29.16 -33.30
CA SER A 157 11.45 -28.85 -34.70
C SER A 157 10.41 -29.44 -35.66
N ILE A 158 9.67 -30.47 -35.23
CA ILE A 158 8.57 -31.07 -35.99
C ILE A 158 7.27 -30.35 -35.64
N GLU A 159 6.95 -30.23 -34.34
CA GLU A 159 5.78 -29.51 -33.85
C GLU A 159 6.17 -28.48 -32.77
N PRO A 160 6.30 -27.19 -33.13
CA PRO A 160 6.82 -26.15 -32.22
C PRO A 160 6.01 -25.90 -30.95
N GLU A 161 4.75 -26.33 -30.91
CA GLU A 161 3.79 -26.06 -29.83
C GLU A 161 3.36 -27.33 -29.09
N LEU A 162 4.04 -28.47 -29.33
CA LEU A 162 3.72 -29.76 -28.70
C LEU A 162 3.82 -29.69 -27.16
N PRO A 163 2.71 -29.88 -26.41
CA PRO A 163 2.70 -29.78 -24.95
C PRO A 163 3.70 -30.73 -24.27
N ASP A 164 3.77 -32.00 -24.67
CA ASP A 164 4.65 -33.00 -24.05
C ASP A 164 6.13 -32.56 -24.03
N ALA A 165 6.62 -32.04 -25.17
CA ALA A 165 8.01 -31.63 -25.31
C ALA A 165 8.30 -30.31 -24.58
N LEU A 166 7.36 -29.36 -24.61
CA LEU A 166 7.47 -28.09 -23.86
C LEU A 166 7.42 -28.33 -22.34
N GLN A 167 6.57 -29.24 -21.87
CA GLN A 167 6.56 -29.69 -20.48
C GLN A 167 7.88 -30.35 -20.10
N GLY A 168 8.43 -31.20 -20.97
CA GLY A 168 9.75 -31.82 -20.79
C GLY A 168 10.87 -30.79 -20.61
N GLN A 169 10.95 -29.80 -21.50
CA GLN A 169 11.90 -28.69 -21.37
C GLN A 169 11.69 -27.88 -20.08
N ALA A 170 10.45 -27.60 -19.72
CA ALA A 170 10.13 -26.85 -18.50
C ALA A 170 10.52 -27.61 -17.23
N ARG A 171 10.35 -28.95 -17.19
CA ARG A 171 10.84 -29.78 -16.08
C ARG A 171 12.37 -29.71 -15.95
N LEU A 172 13.11 -29.75 -17.06
CA LEU A 172 14.57 -29.59 -17.03
C LEU A 172 14.98 -28.19 -16.57
N ALA A 173 14.29 -27.14 -17.02
CA ALA A 173 14.52 -25.76 -16.58
C ALA A 173 14.25 -25.60 -15.07
N LEU A 174 13.15 -26.18 -14.57
CA LEU A 174 12.81 -26.21 -13.15
C LEU A 174 13.86 -26.94 -12.30
N GLN A 175 14.45 -28.02 -12.79
CA GLN A 175 15.55 -28.72 -12.11
C GLN A 175 16.80 -27.83 -11.97
N ARG A 176 17.04 -26.94 -12.93
CA ARG A 176 18.14 -25.96 -12.91
C ARG A 176 17.81 -24.68 -12.15
N GLY A 177 16.57 -24.54 -11.64
CA GLY A 177 16.09 -23.32 -10.99
C GLY A 177 15.74 -22.18 -11.95
N ASP A 178 15.72 -22.42 -13.26
CA ASP A 178 15.38 -21.41 -14.28
C ASP A 178 13.86 -21.32 -14.46
N LEU A 179 13.22 -20.51 -13.60
CA LEU A 179 11.77 -20.28 -13.62
C LEU A 179 11.32 -19.55 -14.89
N ASN A 180 12.18 -18.71 -15.48
CA ASN A 180 11.82 -17.89 -16.65
C ASN A 180 11.68 -18.76 -17.89
N SER A 181 12.67 -19.63 -18.16
CA SER A 181 12.60 -20.56 -19.29
C SER A 181 11.46 -21.56 -19.11
N ALA A 182 11.24 -22.05 -17.88
CA ALA A 182 10.11 -22.93 -17.59
C ALA A 182 8.76 -22.23 -17.86
N HIS A 183 8.59 -20.99 -17.39
CA HIS A 183 7.37 -20.21 -17.63
C HIS A 183 7.15 -19.94 -19.12
N ALA A 184 8.21 -19.60 -19.88
CA ALA A 184 8.12 -19.32 -21.30
C ALA A 184 7.67 -20.56 -22.10
N ALA A 185 8.31 -21.71 -21.88
CA ALA A 185 7.95 -22.96 -22.55
C ALA A 185 6.49 -23.37 -22.26
N LEU A 186 6.09 -23.32 -21.00
CA LEU A 186 4.73 -23.71 -20.59
C LEU A 186 3.66 -22.70 -21.00
N SER A 187 3.99 -21.40 -21.04
CA SER A 187 3.08 -20.39 -21.58
C SER A 187 2.82 -20.60 -23.07
N LYS A 188 3.84 -21.03 -23.82
CA LYS A 188 3.67 -21.43 -25.23
C LYS A 188 2.73 -22.63 -25.36
N ALA A 189 2.93 -23.67 -24.54
CA ALA A 189 2.07 -24.87 -24.54
C ALA A 189 0.61 -24.53 -24.22
N VAL A 190 0.37 -23.73 -23.17
CA VAL A 190 -0.99 -23.32 -22.75
C VAL A 190 -1.63 -22.36 -23.75
N SER A 191 -0.85 -21.55 -24.47
CA SER A 191 -1.43 -20.66 -25.49
C SER A 191 -1.95 -21.43 -26.71
N ALA A 192 -1.23 -22.48 -27.13
CA ALA A 192 -1.65 -23.35 -28.22
C ALA A 192 -2.74 -24.36 -27.79
N HIS A 193 -2.67 -24.85 -26.54
CA HIS A 193 -3.57 -25.83 -25.96
C HIS A 193 -4.07 -25.36 -24.58
N PRO A 194 -5.10 -24.48 -24.53
CA PRO A 194 -5.57 -23.84 -23.29
C PRO A 194 -6.06 -24.79 -22.21
N ASP A 195 -6.48 -26.00 -22.62
CA ASP A 195 -7.14 -27.01 -21.80
C ASP A 195 -6.19 -28.19 -21.44
N ASP A 196 -4.91 -28.11 -21.83
CA ASP A 196 -3.93 -29.14 -21.49
C ASP A 196 -3.62 -29.12 -19.98
N VAL A 197 -4.20 -30.08 -19.26
CA VAL A 197 -4.13 -30.19 -17.80
C VAL A 197 -2.68 -30.25 -17.31
N GLY A 198 -1.82 -30.99 -18.00
CA GLY A 198 -0.41 -31.13 -17.64
C GLY A 198 0.35 -29.81 -17.68
N SER A 199 0.19 -29.05 -18.76
CA SER A 199 0.81 -27.74 -18.94
C SER A 199 0.25 -26.70 -17.99
N LEU A 200 -1.08 -26.69 -17.76
CA LEU A 200 -1.71 -25.79 -16.78
C LEU A 200 -1.22 -26.05 -15.35
N THR A 201 -1.15 -27.32 -14.93
CA THR A 201 -0.66 -27.69 -13.60
C THR A 201 0.81 -27.31 -13.42
N LEU A 202 1.66 -27.62 -14.40
CA LEU A 202 3.09 -27.32 -14.31
C LEU A 202 3.35 -25.81 -14.36
N LEU A 203 2.60 -25.06 -15.18
CA LEU A 203 2.70 -23.60 -15.23
C LEU A 203 2.25 -22.97 -13.91
N GLY A 204 1.15 -23.47 -13.33
CA GLY A 204 0.70 -23.04 -12.01
C GLY A 204 1.74 -23.30 -10.91
N GLN A 205 2.50 -24.40 -11.01
CA GLN A 205 3.62 -24.67 -10.10
C GLN A 205 4.79 -23.69 -10.32
N VAL A 206 5.10 -23.34 -11.57
CA VAL A 206 6.12 -22.33 -11.90
C VAL A 206 5.72 -20.97 -11.33
N ASP A 207 4.46 -20.55 -11.52
CA ASP A 207 3.95 -19.30 -10.95
C ASP A 207 4.05 -19.29 -9.43
N TYR A 208 3.69 -20.40 -8.78
CA TYR A 208 3.81 -20.54 -7.34
C TYR A 208 5.26 -20.33 -6.87
N ARG A 209 6.23 -20.97 -7.54
CA ARG A 209 7.65 -20.81 -7.24
C ARG A 209 8.18 -19.40 -7.53
N ALA A 210 7.62 -18.74 -8.53
CA ALA A 210 7.88 -17.33 -8.86
C ALA A 210 7.14 -16.35 -7.93
N ASN A 211 6.43 -16.86 -6.90
CA ASN A 211 5.59 -16.08 -5.99
C ASN A 211 4.43 -15.33 -6.68
N ASN A 212 4.08 -15.70 -7.91
CA ASN A 212 2.93 -15.21 -8.66
C ASN A 212 1.65 -15.99 -8.27
N CYS A 213 1.17 -15.77 -7.04
CA CYS A 213 0.01 -16.51 -6.52
C CYS A 213 -1.26 -16.28 -7.35
N SER A 214 -1.43 -15.10 -7.94
CA SER A 214 -2.60 -14.79 -8.79
C SER A 214 -2.65 -15.67 -10.06
N GLY A 215 -1.49 -15.82 -10.72
CA GLY A 215 -1.35 -16.70 -11.88
C GLY A 215 -1.52 -18.17 -11.53
N ALA A 216 -0.90 -18.60 -10.42
CA ALA A 216 -1.02 -19.97 -9.92
C ALA A 216 -2.48 -20.35 -9.64
N VAL A 217 -3.23 -19.50 -8.94
CA VAL A 217 -4.67 -19.72 -8.67
C VAL A 217 -5.44 -19.88 -9.96
N LYS A 218 -5.25 -18.98 -10.94
CA LYS A 218 -5.95 -19.04 -12.23
C LYS A 218 -5.71 -20.37 -12.95
N ARG A 219 -4.45 -20.78 -13.11
CA ARG A 219 -4.07 -21.96 -13.89
C ARG A 219 -4.41 -23.27 -13.19
N LEU A 220 -4.17 -23.37 -11.88
CA LEU A 220 -4.51 -24.56 -11.11
C LEU A 220 -6.03 -24.76 -11.00
N THR A 221 -6.79 -23.68 -10.81
CA THR A 221 -8.26 -23.75 -10.86
C THR A 221 -8.75 -24.23 -12.23
N HIS A 222 -8.16 -23.70 -13.31
CA HIS A 222 -8.52 -24.12 -14.67
C HIS A 222 -8.20 -25.60 -14.91
N ALA A 223 -7.00 -26.06 -14.51
CA ALA A 223 -6.59 -27.46 -14.62
C ALA A 223 -7.56 -28.40 -13.88
N MET A 224 -8.00 -28.01 -12.67
CA MET A 224 -8.96 -28.77 -11.88
C MET A 224 -10.35 -28.81 -12.53
N GLN A 225 -10.80 -27.71 -13.14
CA GLN A 225 -12.11 -27.63 -13.82
C GLN A 225 -12.14 -28.48 -15.10
N VAL A 226 -11.08 -28.44 -15.89
CA VAL A 226 -11.04 -29.08 -17.21
C VAL A 226 -10.77 -30.59 -17.11
N GLY A 227 -9.98 -31.03 -16.13
CA GLY A 227 -9.60 -32.45 -16.08
C GLY A 227 -8.96 -32.93 -14.80
N ALA A 228 -9.57 -32.67 -13.64
CA ALA A 228 -9.13 -33.27 -12.36
C ALA A 228 -9.01 -34.81 -12.44
N HIS A 229 -9.95 -35.49 -13.14
CA HIS A 229 -9.93 -36.94 -13.35
C HIS A 229 -8.72 -37.45 -14.17
N LEU A 230 -8.06 -36.56 -14.92
CA LEU A 230 -6.85 -36.87 -15.68
C LEU A 230 -5.58 -36.79 -14.83
N MET A 231 -5.65 -36.20 -13.62
CA MET A 231 -4.52 -36.14 -12.70
C MET A 231 -4.31 -37.49 -11.98
N THR A 232 -3.10 -37.73 -11.48
CA THR A 232 -2.91 -38.74 -10.42
C THR A 232 -3.40 -38.19 -9.09
N GLY A 233 -3.80 -39.05 -8.16
CA GLY A 233 -4.21 -38.58 -6.83
C GLY A 233 -3.12 -37.76 -6.12
N ALA A 234 -1.85 -38.06 -6.39
CA ALA A 234 -0.72 -37.26 -5.89
C ALA A 234 -0.65 -35.87 -6.55
N GLN A 235 -0.82 -35.80 -7.88
CA GLN A 235 -0.86 -34.52 -8.62
C GLN A 235 -2.05 -33.65 -8.17
N GLU A 236 -3.23 -34.25 -8.03
CA GLU A 236 -4.43 -33.53 -7.59
C GLU A 236 -4.25 -32.98 -6.17
N ARG A 237 -3.75 -33.78 -5.23
CA ARG A 237 -3.46 -33.31 -3.85
C ARG A 237 -2.40 -32.20 -3.85
N SER A 238 -1.35 -32.33 -4.66
CA SER A 238 -0.33 -31.29 -4.77
C SER A 238 -0.91 -29.99 -5.35
N ALA A 239 -1.73 -30.07 -6.41
CA ALA A 239 -2.40 -28.93 -7.00
C ALA A 239 -3.34 -28.23 -6.02
N ARG A 240 -4.16 -29.00 -5.28
CA ARG A 240 -5.04 -28.47 -4.21
C ARG A 240 -4.26 -27.77 -3.10
N ALA A 241 -3.13 -28.35 -2.67
CA ALA A 241 -2.28 -27.74 -1.65
C ALA A 241 -1.66 -26.41 -2.12
N LEU A 242 -1.11 -26.37 -3.34
CA LEU A 242 -0.57 -25.14 -3.92
C LEU A 242 -1.65 -24.08 -4.12
N LEU A 243 -2.83 -24.50 -4.58
CA LEU A 243 -3.99 -23.63 -4.78
C LEU A 243 -4.46 -23.03 -3.46
N ALA A 244 -4.66 -23.85 -2.43
CA ALA A 244 -5.06 -23.40 -1.09
C ALA A 244 -4.05 -22.43 -0.49
N ASP A 245 -2.76 -22.73 -0.57
CA ASP A 245 -1.71 -21.86 -0.06
C ASP A 245 -1.67 -20.50 -0.79
N CYS A 246 -1.80 -20.50 -2.12
CA CYS A 246 -1.90 -19.26 -2.90
C CYS A 246 -3.17 -18.49 -2.55
N GLN A 247 -4.30 -19.17 -2.39
CA GLN A 247 -5.58 -18.59 -2.00
C GLN A 247 -5.48 -17.89 -0.64
N LEU A 248 -4.82 -18.52 0.34
CA LEU A 248 -4.51 -17.87 1.62
C LEU A 248 -3.68 -16.60 1.42
N ARG A 249 -2.63 -16.63 0.60
CA ARG A 249 -1.76 -15.44 0.35
C ARG A 249 -2.49 -14.29 -0.35
N VAL A 250 -3.41 -14.59 -1.27
CA VAL A 250 -4.24 -13.57 -1.96
C VAL A 250 -5.50 -13.17 -1.18
N GLY A 251 -5.72 -13.76 -0.01
CA GLY A 251 -6.81 -13.43 0.91
C GLY A 251 -8.15 -14.11 0.61
N ASP A 252 -8.17 -15.14 -0.24
CA ASP A 252 -9.37 -15.93 -0.55
C ASP A 252 -9.49 -17.13 0.41
N THR A 253 -9.85 -16.84 1.66
CA THR A 253 -9.85 -17.82 2.76
C THR A 253 -10.90 -18.91 2.56
N ASP A 254 -12.07 -18.59 1.99
CA ASP A 254 -13.16 -19.56 1.78
C ASP A 254 -12.79 -20.60 0.73
N ALA A 255 -12.18 -20.17 -0.38
CA ALA A 255 -11.71 -21.11 -1.40
C ALA A 255 -10.54 -21.95 -0.90
N ALA A 256 -9.65 -21.37 -0.08
CA ALA A 256 -8.58 -22.10 0.57
C ALA A 256 -9.12 -23.19 1.50
N GLN A 257 -10.10 -22.87 2.35
CA GLN A 257 -10.70 -23.83 3.28
C GLN A 257 -11.31 -25.02 2.53
N LYS A 258 -12.03 -24.80 1.43
CA LYS A 258 -12.60 -25.89 0.62
C LYS A 258 -11.53 -26.85 0.10
N ASN A 259 -10.38 -26.33 -0.34
CA ASN A 259 -9.28 -27.16 -0.80
C ASN A 259 -8.59 -27.91 0.35
N ILE A 260 -8.46 -27.28 1.52
CA ILE A 260 -7.92 -27.89 2.74
C ILE A 260 -8.84 -29.01 3.25
N ASP A 261 -10.14 -28.75 3.33
CA ASP A 261 -11.16 -29.74 3.73
C ASP A 261 -11.11 -30.96 2.83
N ALA A 262 -10.98 -30.76 1.51
CA ALA A 262 -10.89 -31.88 0.58
C ALA A 262 -9.59 -32.68 0.72
N LEU A 263 -8.47 -32.05 1.08
CA LEU A 263 -7.22 -32.75 1.38
C LEU A 263 -7.37 -33.61 2.65
N LEU A 264 -7.98 -33.05 3.70
CA LEU A 264 -8.17 -33.72 4.99
C LEU A 264 -9.29 -34.78 4.97
N ALA A 265 -10.32 -34.61 4.14
CA ALA A 265 -11.37 -35.60 3.94
C ALA A 265 -10.85 -36.84 3.21
N ALA A 266 -9.92 -36.67 2.27
CA ALA A 266 -9.28 -37.78 1.57
C ALA A 266 -8.28 -38.52 2.47
N ASP A 267 -7.58 -37.79 3.35
CA ASP A 267 -6.63 -38.34 4.32
C ASP A 267 -6.48 -37.37 5.49
N GLN A 268 -6.99 -37.74 6.66
CA GLN A 268 -6.92 -36.89 7.86
C GLN A 268 -5.48 -36.64 8.32
N SER A 269 -4.54 -37.53 7.96
CA SER A 269 -3.11 -37.39 8.27
C SER A 269 -2.34 -36.59 7.21
N ASN A 270 -3.04 -36.03 6.19
CA ASN A 270 -2.39 -35.36 5.08
C ASN A 270 -1.50 -34.20 5.55
N PRO A 271 -0.17 -34.23 5.30
CA PRO A 271 0.75 -33.23 5.84
C PRO A 271 0.52 -31.84 5.25
N PHE A 272 0.08 -31.74 3.99
CA PHE A 272 -0.21 -30.44 3.37
C PHE A 272 -1.50 -29.83 3.91
N GLY A 273 -2.57 -30.64 4.03
CA GLY A 273 -3.84 -30.20 4.60
C GLY A 273 -3.69 -29.71 6.04
N ASN A 274 -3.01 -30.49 6.87
CA ASN A 274 -2.75 -30.13 8.26
C ASN A 274 -1.87 -28.87 8.39
N TYR A 275 -0.78 -28.76 7.62
CA TYR A 275 0.04 -27.55 7.62
C TYR A 275 -0.75 -26.30 7.21
N LEU A 276 -1.59 -26.39 6.18
CA LEU A 276 -2.40 -25.26 5.70
C LEU A 276 -3.53 -24.91 6.67
N GLN A 277 -4.16 -25.89 7.30
CA GLN A 277 -5.13 -25.67 8.37
C GLN A 277 -4.47 -24.95 9.55
N ALA A 278 -3.25 -25.33 9.93
CA ALA A 278 -2.52 -24.61 10.97
C ALA A 278 -2.28 -23.13 10.61
N LEU A 279 -1.96 -22.82 9.35
CA LEU A 279 -1.83 -21.43 8.91
C LEU A 279 -3.17 -20.66 8.98
N MET A 280 -4.29 -21.34 8.77
CA MET A 280 -5.62 -20.75 8.95
C MET A 280 -5.94 -20.47 10.41
N ASP A 281 -5.70 -21.45 11.28
CA ASP A 281 -5.91 -21.32 12.72
C ASP A 281 -5.09 -20.16 13.30
N ILE A 282 -3.83 -20.01 12.86
CA ILE A 282 -2.96 -18.88 13.23
C ILE A 282 -3.58 -17.53 12.85
N ARG A 283 -4.17 -17.41 11.65
CA ARG A 283 -4.84 -16.16 11.23
C ARG A 283 -6.06 -15.84 12.08
N GLN A 284 -6.71 -16.86 12.64
CA GLN A 284 -7.86 -16.72 13.52
C GLN A 284 -7.44 -16.50 14.99
N GLY A 285 -6.14 -16.60 15.30
CA GLY A 285 -5.59 -16.49 16.65
C GLY A 285 -5.69 -17.78 17.48
N ASP A 286 -6.06 -18.90 16.86
CA ASP A 286 -6.18 -20.19 17.53
C ASP A 286 -4.85 -20.96 17.48
N TYR A 287 -3.91 -20.53 18.32
CA TYR A 287 -2.57 -21.13 18.36
C TYR A 287 -2.56 -22.57 18.87
N GLN A 288 -3.59 -22.99 19.62
CA GLN A 288 -3.64 -24.34 20.17
C GLN A 288 -4.02 -25.35 19.09
N ASN A 289 -5.07 -25.07 18.32
CA ASN A 289 -5.44 -25.92 17.18
C ASN A 289 -4.37 -25.89 16.10
N ALA A 290 -3.75 -24.73 15.84
CA ALA A 290 -2.61 -24.64 14.95
C ALA A 290 -1.49 -25.62 15.35
N ALA A 291 -1.12 -25.66 16.64
CA ALA A 291 -0.10 -26.57 17.12
C ALA A 291 -0.49 -28.05 16.95
N ASN A 292 -1.77 -28.40 17.14
CA ASN A 292 -2.25 -29.77 16.93
C ASN A 292 -2.12 -30.18 15.45
N HIS A 293 -2.51 -29.32 14.52
CA HIS A 293 -2.39 -29.58 13.08
C HIS A 293 -0.92 -29.64 12.62
N VAL A 294 -0.05 -28.75 13.11
CA VAL A 294 1.40 -28.86 12.84
C VAL A 294 1.96 -30.16 13.42
N GLN A 295 1.52 -30.57 14.60
CA GLN A 295 1.95 -31.84 15.20
C GLN A 295 1.50 -33.06 14.38
N ALA A 296 0.28 -33.04 13.84
CA ALA A 296 -0.20 -34.09 12.94
C ALA A 296 0.70 -34.22 11.69
N THR A 297 1.14 -33.08 11.14
CA THR A 297 2.11 -33.06 10.03
C THR A 297 3.45 -33.69 10.44
N LEU A 298 3.98 -33.33 11.61
CA LEU A 298 5.25 -33.84 12.12
C LEU A 298 5.21 -35.31 12.57
N ASN A 299 4.03 -35.87 12.84
CA ASN A 299 3.88 -37.29 13.12
C ASN A 299 4.07 -38.14 11.84
N VAL A 300 3.70 -37.61 10.68
CA VAL A 300 3.86 -38.27 9.37
C VAL A 300 5.24 -37.98 8.78
N ASP A 301 5.68 -36.72 8.84
CA ASP A 301 6.99 -36.27 8.36
C ASP A 301 7.75 -35.54 9.48
N PRO A 302 8.47 -36.27 10.35
CA PRO A 302 9.22 -35.69 11.46
C PRO A 302 10.34 -34.73 11.05
N ASN A 303 10.77 -34.77 9.79
CA ASN A 303 11.84 -33.92 9.24
C ASN A 303 11.31 -32.76 8.39
N ASN A 304 10.01 -32.48 8.46
CA ASN A 304 9.42 -31.36 7.73
C ASN A 304 9.91 -30.01 8.28
N LEU A 305 10.93 -29.43 7.63
CA LEU A 305 11.58 -28.20 8.10
C LEU A 305 10.59 -27.05 8.31
N ARG A 306 9.65 -26.86 7.38
CA ARG A 306 8.64 -25.78 7.46
C ARG A 306 7.73 -25.94 8.68
N SER A 307 7.29 -27.17 8.95
CA SER A 307 6.43 -27.47 10.09
C SER A 307 7.19 -27.38 11.41
N MET A 308 8.47 -27.78 11.46
CA MET A 308 9.31 -27.58 12.64
C MET A 308 9.53 -26.09 12.95
N THR A 309 9.82 -25.27 11.93
CA THR A 309 9.95 -23.81 12.11
C THR A 309 8.63 -23.19 12.57
N LEU A 310 7.49 -23.61 11.99
CA LEU A 310 6.17 -23.14 12.41
C LEU A 310 5.84 -23.57 13.85
N MET A 311 6.17 -24.82 14.23
CA MET A 311 6.02 -25.31 15.60
C MET A 311 6.87 -24.49 16.57
N ALA A 312 8.12 -24.19 16.22
CA ALA A 312 8.99 -23.34 17.04
C ALA A 312 8.36 -21.96 17.29
N TRP A 313 7.86 -21.31 16.23
CA TRP A 313 7.14 -20.04 16.36
C TRP A 313 5.90 -20.17 17.24
N LEU A 314 5.08 -21.21 17.06
CA LEU A 314 3.89 -21.48 17.86
C LEU A 314 4.23 -21.64 19.34
N ARG A 315 5.32 -22.35 19.69
CA ARG A 315 5.78 -22.49 21.07
C ARG A 315 6.21 -21.16 21.67
N ILE A 316 6.89 -20.30 20.91
CA ILE A 316 7.27 -18.96 21.36
C ILE A 316 6.03 -18.11 21.67
N VAL A 317 5.05 -18.04 20.76
CA VAL A 317 3.85 -17.20 20.96
C VAL A 317 2.92 -17.76 22.05
N GLN A 318 2.96 -19.06 22.31
CA GLN A 318 2.29 -19.71 23.45
C GLN A 318 2.99 -19.46 24.80
N GLY A 319 4.08 -18.69 24.84
CA GLY A 319 4.84 -18.43 26.07
C GLY A 319 5.68 -19.63 26.53
N ARG A 320 6.01 -20.57 25.63
CA ARG A 320 6.84 -21.76 25.89
C ARG A 320 8.14 -21.74 25.07
N PRO A 321 9.00 -20.73 25.23
CA PRO A 321 10.22 -20.57 24.42
C PRO A 321 11.18 -21.77 24.51
N ASP A 322 11.31 -22.41 25.67
CA ASP A 322 12.19 -23.57 25.86
C ASP A 322 11.78 -24.77 24.98
N ALA A 323 10.48 -24.91 24.73
CA ALA A 323 9.94 -25.95 23.86
C ALA A 323 10.18 -25.66 22.37
N ALA A 324 10.59 -24.44 21.99
CA ALA A 324 10.91 -24.08 20.61
C ALA A 324 12.35 -24.50 20.21
N GLN A 325 13.28 -24.46 21.18
CA GLN A 325 14.70 -24.72 20.97
C GLN A 325 15.01 -26.03 20.22
N PRO A 326 14.45 -27.22 20.57
CA PRO A 326 14.80 -28.45 19.87
C PRO A 326 14.39 -28.45 18.40
N PHE A 327 13.30 -27.77 18.04
CA PHE A 327 12.86 -27.63 16.65
C PHE A 327 13.83 -26.74 15.86
N LEU A 328 14.19 -25.57 16.41
CA LEU A 328 15.13 -24.65 15.77
C LEU A 328 16.51 -25.28 15.60
N THR A 329 17.01 -26.01 16.60
CA THR A 329 18.28 -26.73 16.52
C THR A 329 18.27 -27.75 15.37
N ARG A 330 17.18 -28.54 15.22
CA ARG A 330 17.07 -29.51 14.13
C ARG A 330 16.98 -28.84 12.76
N VAL A 331 16.19 -27.77 12.64
CA VAL A 331 16.07 -27.04 11.37
C VAL A 331 17.41 -26.44 10.96
N LEU A 332 18.12 -25.76 11.87
CA LEU A 332 19.41 -25.15 11.56
C LEU A 332 20.53 -26.16 11.36
N ALA A 333 20.40 -27.40 11.84
CA ALA A 333 21.32 -28.48 11.51
C ALA A 333 21.15 -28.98 10.06
N GLN A 334 19.92 -29.02 9.55
CA GLN A 334 19.60 -29.49 8.19
C GLN A 334 19.65 -28.37 7.14
N ALA A 335 19.19 -27.18 7.50
CA ALA A 335 19.19 -25.97 6.71
C ALA A 335 19.79 -24.81 7.53
N PRO A 336 21.13 -24.72 7.61
CA PRO A 336 21.83 -23.70 8.38
C PRO A 336 21.51 -22.26 7.98
N ASP A 337 20.96 -22.08 6.78
CA ASP A 337 20.61 -20.80 6.19
C ASP A 337 19.09 -20.61 6.08
N ASP A 338 18.26 -21.38 6.79
CA ASP A 338 16.83 -21.11 6.86
C ASP A 338 16.55 -19.78 7.58
N MET A 339 16.13 -18.77 6.84
CA MET A 339 15.94 -17.42 7.38
C MET A 339 14.89 -17.32 8.48
N ALA A 340 13.85 -18.13 8.41
CA ALA A 340 12.80 -18.11 9.42
C ALA A 340 13.33 -18.70 10.74
N ALA A 341 14.04 -19.83 10.68
CA ALA A 341 14.68 -20.43 11.84
C ALA A 341 15.79 -19.54 12.43
N LEU A 342 16.64 -18.93 11.58
CA LEU A 342 17.70 -18.02 12.02
C LEU A 342 17.13 -16.83 12.81
N ARG A 343 16.04 -16.21 12.33
CA ARG A 343 15.39 -15.09 13.02
C ARG A 343 14.75 -15.51 14.34
N LEU A 344 14.08 -16.66 14.36
CA LEU A 344 13.45 -17.17 15.58
C LEU A 344 14.50 -17.51 16.64
N GLN A 345 15.59 -18.16 16.26
CA GLN A 345 16.69 -18.49 17.18
C GLN A 345 17.39 -17.23 17.70
N ALA A 346 17.72 -16.29 16.81
CA ALA A 346 18.33 -15.03 17.20
C ALA A 346 17.42 -14.23 18.15
N GLY A 347 16.12 -14.14 17.83
CA GLY A 347 15.14 -13.46 18.69
C GLY A 347 14.98 -14.12 20.06
N LEU A 348 14.96 -15.46 20.10
CA LEU A 348 14.91 -16.22 21.35
C LEU A 348 16.12 -15.95 22.24
N TRP A 349 17.33 -15.99 21.68
CA TRP A 349 18.55 -15.64 22.41
C TRP A 349 18.61 -14.18 22.84
N MET A 350 18.13 -13.25 22.01
CA MET A 350 18.01 -11.84 22.41
C MET A 350 17.08 -11.68 23.64
N ALA A 351 15.95 -12.39 23.68
CA ALA A 351 15.04 -12.38 24.81
C ALA A 351 15.63 -13.02 26.08
N GLN A 352 16.54 -13.98 25.91
CA GLN A 352 17.26 -14.66 27.01
C GLN A 352 18.53 -13.92 27.45
N ASN A 353 18.76 -12.68 26.98
CA ASN A 353 19.97 -11.89 27.24
C ASN A 353 21.26 -12.57 26.74
N GLN A 354 21.14 -13.42 25.71
CA GLN A 354 22.23 -14.14 25.02
C GLN A 354 22.54 -13.50 23.66
N GLY A 355 22.53 -12.17 23.58
CA GLY A 355 22.61 -11.48 22.29
C GLY A 355 23.92 -11.72 21.52
N GLU A 356 25.03 -12.00 22.20
CA GLU A 356 26.29 -12.38 21.55
C GLU A 356 26.17 -13.68 20.72
N GLN A 357 25.41 -14.66 21.22
CA GLN A 357 25.12 -15.90 20.48
C GLN A 357 24.25 -15.61 19.25
N ALA A 358 23.27 -14.72 19.39
CA ALA A 358 22.42 -14.28 18.28
C ALA A 358 23.23 -13.59 17.17
N ARG A 359 24.14 -12.70 17.56
CA ARG A 359 25.07 -12.04 16.63
C ARG A 359 25.92 -13.07 15.90
N ASP A 360 26.55 -13.99 16.62
CA ASP A 360 27.48 -14.96 16.05
C ASP A 360 26.80 -15.94 15.08
N LEU A 361 25.56 -16.36 15.39
CA LEU A 361 24.75 -17.19 14.49
C LEU A 361 24.45 -16.47 13.18
N LEU A 362 23.93 -15.24 13.26
CA LEU A 362 23.58 -14.46 12.07
C LEU A 362 24.83 -14.05 11.28
N ALA A 363 25.95 -13.76 11.95
CA ALA A 363 27.23 -13.46 11.29
C ALA A 363 27.81 -14.68 10.57
N LYS A 364 27.69 -15.89 11.15
CA LYS A 364 28.08 -17.15 10.48
C LYS A 364 27.23 -17.39 9.23
N ALA A 365 25.91 -17.20 9.32
CA ALA A 365 25.02 -17.32 8.15
C ALA A 365 25.37 -16.27 7.08
N TYR A 366 25.65 -15.03 7.48
CA TYR A 366 25.99 -13.94 6.57
C TYR A 366 27.26 -14.23 5.77
N ARG A 367 28.28 -14.82 6.41
CA ARG A 367 29.51 -15.22 5.73
C ARG A 367 29.29 -16.29 4.65
N ARG A 368 28.25 -17.13 4.78
CA ARG A 368 27.91 -18.14 3.77
C ARG A 368 27.09 -17.56 2.63
N HIS A 369 26.09 -16.75 2.95
CA HIS A 369 25.15 -16.19 1.97
C HIS A 369 24.87 -14.69 2.24
N PRO A 370 25.79 -13.80 1.86
CA PRO A 370 25.64 -12.35 2.11
C PRO A 370 24.43 -11.75 1.38
N ASP A 371 24.07 -12.31 0.21
CA ASP A 371 22.94 -11.85 -0.61
C ASP A 371 21.57 -12.38 -0.14
N GLN A 372 21.53 -13.13 0.97
CA GLN A 372 20.30 -13.73 1.45
C GLN A 372 19.29 -12.65 1.91
N PRO A 373 18.06 -12.61 1.34
CA PRO A 373 17.09 -11.57 1.66
C PRO A 373 16.78 -11.45 3.15
N GLY A 374 17.02 -10.25 3.70
CA GLY A 374 16.66 -9.91 5.06
C GLY A 374 17.56 -10.48 6.15
N LEU A 375 18.64 -11.19 5.81
CA LEU A 375 19.70 -11.61 6.74
C LEU A 375 20.51 -10.41 7.21
N HIS A 376 20.89 -9.55 6.27
CA HIS A 376 21.59 -8.29 6.52
C HIS A 376 20.92 -7.44 7.60
N LYS A 377 19.60 -7.21 7.44
CA LYS A 377 18.78 -6.47 8.40
C LYS A 377 18.74 -7.16 9.76
N ALA A 378 18.48 -8.47 9.81
CA ALA A 378 18.41 -9.19 11.08
C ALA A 378 19.72 -9.09 11.88
N LEU A 379 20.86 -9.22 11.21
CA LEU A 379 22.17 -9.04 11.83
C LEU A 379 22.39 -7.59 12.28
N THR A 380 21.98 -6.61 11.48
CA THR A 380 22.05 -5.19 11.84
C THR A 380 21.26 -4.91 13.10
N ASP A 381 20.01 -5.37 13.17
CA ASP A 381 19.09 -5.13 14.29
C ASP A 381 19.66 -5.71 15.60
N VAL A 382 20.16 -6.95 15.57
CA VAL A 382 20.79 -7.61 16.73
C VAL A 382 22.02 -6.84 17.21
N VAL A 383 22.92 -6.47 16.29
CA VAL A 383 24.16 -5.75 16.63
C VAL A 383 23.86 -4.36 17.17
N ALA A 384 22.87 -3.67 16.61
CA ALA A 384 22.49 -2.34 17.03
C ALA A 384 21.88 -2.36 18.44
N GLN A 385 21.07 -3.37 18.76
CA GLN A 385 20.48 -3.56 20.08
C GLN A 385 21.52 -3.94 21.14
N LEU A 386 22.49 -4.80 20.81
CA LEU A 386 23.62 -5.12 21.69
C LEU A 386 24.43 -3.87 22.08
N LYS A 387 24.75 -3.00 21.11
CA LYS A 387 25.52 -1.77 21.39
C LYS A 387 24.79 -0.77 22.28
N GLN A 388 23.47 -0.79 22.30
CA GLN A 388 22.70 0.07 23.21
C GLN A 388 22.85 -0.39 24.67
N ASN A 389 23.01 -1.70 24.90
CA ASN A 389 23.06 -2.30 26.24
C ASN A 389 24.46 -2.27 26.87
N HIS A 390 25.53 -2.15 26.07
CA HIS A 390 26.91 -2.10 26.56
C HIS A 390 27.48 -0.67 26.50
N ALA A 391 27.53 0.01 27.65
CA ALA A 391 28.11 1.35 27.77
C ALA A 391 29.65 1.37 27.64
N ASN A 392 30.34 0.26 27.90
CA ASN A 392 31.79 0.14 27.86
C ASN A 392 32.21 -1.29 27.44
N GLY A 393 32.93 -1.45 26.33
CA GLY A 393 33.73 -2.65 26.05
C GLY A 393 33.29 -3.51 24.85
N GLU A 394 34.24 -3.68 23.92
CA GLU A 394 34.25 -4.47 22.67
C GLU A 394 33.36 -4.03 21.48
N PRO A 395 33.91 -4.06 20.24
CA PRO A 395 33.13 -3.75 19.05
C PRO A 395 32.18 -4.90 18.75
N ALA A 396 30.87 -4.75 19.01
CA ALA A 396 29.83 -5.65 18.48
C ALA A 396 29.84 -5.77 16.93
N ASN A 397 30.71 -5.02 16.24
CA ASN A 397 31.03 -5.11 14.83
C ASN A 397 32.27 -5.99 14.51
N ALA A 398 32.82 -6.71 15.49
CA ALA A 398 33.90 -7.68 15.26
C ALA A 398 33.42 -8.78 14.28
N GLY A 399 34.07 -8.86 13.11
CA GLY A 399 33.72 -9.84 12.07
C GLY A 399 32.72 -9.37 11.00
N ILE A 400 32.18 -8.14 11.11
CA ILE A 400 31.41 -7.51 10.04
C ILE A 400 32.39 -6.78 9.11
N GLY A 401 32.94 -7.50 8.13
CA GLY A 401 33.83 -6.94 7.11
C GLY A 401 33.11 -6.24 5.96
N ASP A 402 31.79 -6.42 5.84
CA ASP A 402 31.00 -5.84 4.77
C ASP A 402 30.63 -4.38 5.08
N ILE A 403 31.11 -3.49 4.22
CA ILE A 403 30.87 -2.05 4.32
C ILE A 403 29.39 -1.69 4.31
N SER A 404 28.55 -2.38 3.53
CA SER A 404 27.11 -2.11 3.47
C SER A 404 26.48 -2.32 4.84
N LEU A 405 26.91 -3.39 5.53
CA LEU A 405 26.38 -3.76 6.84
C LEU A 405 26.85 -2.80 7.93
N GLN A 406 28.09 -2.30 7.81
CA GLN A 406 28.60 -1.25 8.68
C GLN A 406 27.85 0.07 8.49
N LEU A 407 27.49 0.44 7.26
CA LEU A 407 26.71 1.65 6.96
C LEU A 407 25.29 1.55 7.49
N ASP A 408 24.64 0.40 7.34
CA ASP A 408 23.28 0.16 7.85
C ASP A 408 23.25 0.10 9.38
N LEU A 409 24.27 -0.48 10.01
CA LEU A 409 24.46 -0.43 11.46
C LEU A 409 24.63 1.00 11.95
N ALA A 410 25.49 1.80 11.31
CA ALA A 410 25.67 3.20 11.67
C ALA A 410 24.36 3.99 11.56
N ARG A 411 23.58 3.76 10.50
CA ARG A 411 22.27 4.39 10.32
C ARG A 411 21.28 4.00 11.42
N SER A 412 21.22 2.71 11.76
CA SER A 412 20.32 2.20 12.79
C SER A 412 20.67 2.75 14.18
N LEU A 413 21.97 2.78 14.53
CA LEU A 413 22.45 3.40 15.77
C LEU A 413 22.10 4.89 15.86
N ALA A 414 22.24 5.64 14.76
CA ALA A 414 21.88 7.05 14.70
C ALA A 414 20.37 7.27 14.91
N GLN A 415 19.52 6.44 14.30
CA GLN A 415 18.06 6.50 14.47
C GLN A 415 17.63 6.20 15.91
N MET A 416 18.36 5.33 16.62
CA MET A 416 18.15 5.04 18.03
C MET A 416 18.75 6.09 18.98
N GLY A 417 19.32 7.18 18.45
CA GLY A 417 19.88 8.29 19.22
C GLY A 417 21.34 8.11 19.65
N SER A 418 21.98 6.99 19.29
CA SER A 418 23.38 6.68 19.63
C SER A 418 24.36 7.23 18.58
N GLU A 419 24.42 8.56 18.42
CA GLU A 419 25.27 9.21 17.41
C GLU A 419 26.75 8.86 17.55
N ALA A 420 27.30 8.89 18.77
CA ALA A 420 28.71 8.58 19.00
C ALA A 420 29.07 7.15 18.56
N ALA A 421 28.17 6.19 18.81
CA ALA A 421 28.34 4.80 18.38
C ALA A 421 28.27 4.69 16.85
N ALA A 422 27.36 5.42 16.22
CA ALA A 422 27.25 5.48 14.76
C ALA A 422 28.52 6.05 14.11
N GLN A 423 29.07 7.16 14.64
CA GLN A 423 30.31 7.75 14.17
C GLN A 423 31.52 6.82 14.38
N THR A 424 31.54 6.08 15.49
CA THR A 424 32.58 5.07 15.77
C THR A 424 32.54 3.91 14.78
N VAL A 425 31.34 3.52 14.30
CA VAL A 425 31.23 2.52 13.23
C VAL A 425 31.78 3.10 11.93
N LEU A 426 31.34 4.31 11.54
CA LEU A 426 31.79 4.96 10.30
C LEU A 426 33.29 5.29 10.24
N SER A 427 33.96 5.50 11.38
CA SER A 427 35.40 5.77 11.42
C SER A 427 36.26 4.52 11.26
N LYS A 428 35.69 3.33 11.54
CA LYS A 428 36.36 2.03 11.38
C LYS A 428 36.19 1.42 9.99
N ILE A 429 35.38 2.04 9.13
CA ILE A 429 35.21 1.61 7.74
C ILE A 429 36.46 1.98 6.94
N ASN A 430 37.08 1.00 6.30
CA ASN A 430 38.17 1.20 5.35
C ASN A 430 37.66 1.05 3.92
N PRO A 431 37.17 2.13 3.26
CA PRO A 431 36.62 2.05 1.92
C PRO A 431 37.72 1.74 0.88
N SER A 432 37.54 0.67 0.10
CA SER A 432 38.53 0.19 -0.87
C SER A 432 38.45 0.89 -2.24
N ASN A 433 37.34 1.55 -2.56
CA ASN A 433 37.14 2.25 -3.82
C ASN A 433 36.35 3.56 -3.65
N ASP A 434 36.25 4.37 -4.72
CA ASP A 434 35.56 5.65 -4.68
C ASP A 434 34.06 5.53 -4.39
N ALA A 435 33.39 4.49 -4.92
CA ALA A 435 31.97 4.27 -4.64
C ALA A 435 31.71 4.05 -3.14
N GLN A 436 32.57 3.27 -2.50
CA GLN A 436 32.55 3.03 -1.06
C GLN A 436 32.88 4.29 -0.25
N ARG A 437 33.88 5.07 -0.67
CA ARG A 437 34.19 6.38 -0.06
C ARG A 437 32.97 7.31 -0.10
N ARG A 438 32.29 7.39 -1.25
CA ARG A 438 31.06 8.18 -1.42
C ARG A 438 29.92 7.68 -0.54
N ALA A 439 29.72 6.37 -0.45
CA ALA A 439 28.68 5.79 0.39
C ALA A 439 28.89 6.11 1.88
N VAL A 440 30.14 6.03 2.37
CA VAL A 440 30.50 6.42 3.74
C VAL A 440 30.26 7.91 3.97
N ALA A 441 30.69 8.78 3.05
CA ALA A 441 30.47 10.22 3.16
C ALA A 441 28.98 10.57 3.16
N ALA A 442 28.19 9.96 2.27
CA ALA A 442 26.74 10.14 2.22
C ALA A 442 26.05 9.66 3.51
N ALA A 443 26.51 8.56 4.10
CA ALA A 443 26.00 8.09 5.40
C ALA A 443 26.30 9.08 6.53
N ARG A 444 27.50 9.68 6.57
CA ARG A 444 27.84 10.73 7.56
C ARG A 444 26.89 11.92 7.47
N VAL A 445 26.62 12.40 6.26
CA VAL A 445 25.66 13.49 6.03
C VAL A 445 24.26 13.12 6.52
N ARG A 446 23.75 11.94 6.13
CA ARG A 446 22.41 11.48 6.57
C ARG A 446 22.30 11.37 8.09
N ILE A 447 23.34 10.88 8.74
CA ILE A 447 23.39 10.78 10.21
C ILE A 447 23.40 12.17 10.84
N ALA A 448 24.24 13.09 10.35
CA ALA A 448 24.26 14.47 10.84
C ALA A 448 22.91 15.19 10.66
N LEU A 449 22.18 14.91 9.56
CA LEU A 449 20.81 15.40 9.38
C LEU A 449 19.84 14.80 10.40
N ALA A 450 19.90 13.48 10.64
CA ALA A 450 19.04 12.77 11.57
C ALA A 450 19.28 13.21 13.04
N THR A 451 20.52 13.49 13.40
CA THR A 451 20.91 13.93 14.76
C THR A 451 20.78 15.44 14.96
N GLY A 452 20.34 16.18 13.93
CA GLY A 452 20.07 17.61 14.02
C GLY A 452 21.30 18.52 13.87
N LYS A 453 22.48 17.98 13.54
CA LYS A 453 23.72 18.73 13.23
C LYS A 453 23.69 19.30 11.80
N LYS A 454 22.71 20.16 11.55
CA LYS A 454 22.36 20.68 10.21
C LYS A 454 23.50 21.41 9.50
N ALA A 455 24.29 22.20 10.23
CA ALA A 455 25.40 22.97 9.65
C ALA A 455 26.55 22.07 9.19
N ASP A 456 26.89 21.06 10.00
CA ASP A 456 27.90 20.05 9.66
C ASP A 456 27.45 19.18 8.48
N ALA A 457 26.19 18.73 8.52
CA ALA A 457 25.57 18.00 7.41
C ALA A 457 25.63 18.78 6.09
N LEU A 458 25.35 20.09 6.12
CA LEU A 458 25.43 20.93 4.94
C LEU A 458 26.86 21.04 4.40
N LYS A 459 27.83 21.35 5.25
CA LYS A 459 29.24 21.47 4.85
C LYS A 459 29.75 20.18 4.19
N GLN A 460 29.44 19.03 4.80
CA GLN A 460 29.81 17.72 4.28
C GLN A 460 29.08 17.42 2.95
N ALA A 461 27.79 17.75 2.84
CA ALA A 461 27.02 17.56 1.62
C ALA A 461 27.53 18.42 0.46
N GLU A 462 27.88 19.69 0.70
CA GLU A 462 28.45 20.60 -0.32
C GLU A 462 29.81 20.09 -0.81
N THR A 463 30.60 19.45 0.06
CA THR A 463 31.88 18.85 -0.32
C THR A 463 31.65 17.62 -1.18
N LEU A 464 30.78 16.71 -0.72
CA LEU A 464 30.46 15.48 -1.44
C LEU A 464 29.81 15.76 -2.81
N ALA A 465 28.96 16.76 -2.92
CA ALA A 465 28.31 17.16 -4.17
C ALA A 465 29.26 17.86 -5.15
N ARG A 466 30.27 18.59 -4.67
CA ARG A 466 31.31 19.17 -5.54
C ARG A 466 32.17 18.09 -6.18
N GLU A 467 32.46 17.03 -5.44
CA GLU A 467 33.19 15.86 -5.95
C GLU A 467 32.33 14.99 -6.87
N ASN A 468 31.00 15.08 -6.77
CA ASN A 468 30.05 14.22 -7.49
C ASN A 468 28.88 15.02 -8.08
N PRO A 469 29.16 15.93 -9.03
CA PRO A 469 28.17 16.88 -9.52
C PRO A 469 27.01 16.24 -10.31
N SER A 470 27.22 15.06 -10.89
CA SER A 470 26.22 14.36 -11.72
C SER A 470 25.39 13.31 -10.98
N ASP A 471 25.77 12.94 -9.75
CA ASP A 471 25.10 11.87 -8.99
C ASP A 471 23.78 12.37 -8.37
N PRO A 472 22.61 11.88 -8.83
CA PRO A 472 21.32 12.39 -8.38
C PRO A 472 21.04 12.10 -6.90
N GLU A 473 21.56 11.01 -6.33
CA GLU A 473 21.41 10.70 -4.90
C GLU A 473 22.17 11.72 -4.04
N ILE A 474 23.37 12.10 -4.47
CA ILE A 474 24.18 13.10 -3.76
C ILE A 474 23.56 14.49 -3.88
N GLN A 475 23.05 14.87 -5.07
CA GLN A 475 22.38 16.15 -5.24
C GLN A 475 21.09 16.25 -4.40
N LYS A 476 20.30 15.17 -4.30
CA LYS A 476 19.15 15.12 -3.39
C LYS A 476 19.56 15.28 -1.94
N LEU A 477 20.66 14.64 -1.52
CA LEU A 477 21.17 14.75 -0.17
C LEU A 477 21.64 16.17 0.16
N LEU A 478 22.31 16.85 -0.78
CA LEU A 478 22.64 18.27 -0.67
C LEU A 478 21.37 19.13 -0.56
N ALA A 479 20.37 18.90 -1.41
CA ALA A 479 19.10 19.61 -1.33
C ALA A 479 18.40 19.40 0.03
N GLN A 480 18.42 18.18 0.58
CA GLN A 480 17.92 17.88 1.93
C GLN A 480 18.68 18.66 3.01
N SER A 481 20.01 18.79 2.89
CA SER A 481 20.82 19.60 3.81
C SER A 481 20.52 21.10 3.71
N TYR A 482 20.29 21.62 2.50
CA TYR A 482 19.81 22.99 2.30
C TYR A 482 18.42 23.20 2.91
N VAL A 483 17.50 22.26 2.73
CA VAL A 483 16.17 22.30 3.39
C VAL A 483 16.30 22.30 4.91
N ALA A 484 17.15 21.45 5.46
CA ALA A 484 17.35 21.34 6.91
C ALA A 484 17.89 22.65 7.52
N THR A 485 18.66 23.42 6.76
CA THR A 485 19.22 24.73 7.10
C THR A 485 18.35 25.91 6.63
N ALA A 486 17.12 25.66 6.16
CA ALA A 486 16.17 26.65 5.65
C ALA A 486 16.65 27.44 4.41
N ARG A 487 17.70 26.97 3.74
CA ARG A 487 18.23 27.51 2.48
C ARG A 487 17.45 26.96 1.30
N TYR A 488 16.16 27.28 1.25
CA TYR A 488 15.27 26.67 0.30
C TYR A 488 15.69 26.93 -1.15
N SER A 489 15.99 28.19 -1.53
CA SER A 489 16.34 28.56 -2.91
C SER A 489 17.49 27.73 -3.48
N ASP A 490 18.53 27.52 -2.67
CA ASP A 490 19.69 26.72 -3.04
C ASP A 490 19.30 25.25 -3.29
N ALA A 491 18.42 24.69 -2.45
CA ALA A 491 17.88 23.35 -2.65
C ALA A 491 17.15 23.21 -3.99
N ALA A 492 16.38 24.22 -4.41
CA ALA A 492 15.68 24.17 -5.71
C ALA A 492 16.65 24.26 -6.87
N GLN A 493 17.67 25.12 -6.78
CA GLN A 493 18.66 25.25 -7.83
C GLN A 493 19.46 23.94 -8.02
N VAL A 494 19.82 23.28 -6.93
CA VAL A 494 20.49 21.97 -6.96
C VAL A 494 19.61 20.91 -7.60
N LEU A 495 18.35 20.78 -7.17
CA LEU A 495 17.44 19.78 -7.73
C LEU A 495 17.10 20.04 -9.20
N ALA A 496 16.92 21.32 -9.59
CA ALA A 496 16.68 21.69 -10.99
C ALA A 496 17.86 21.31 -11.89
N LYS A 497 19.09 21.62 -11.48
CA LYS A 497 20.30 21.21 -12.22
C LYS A 497 20.45 19.69 -12.28
N ALA A 498 20.22 19.00 -11.17
CA ALA A 498 20.29 17.54 -11.12
C ALA A 498 19.26 16.88 -12.04
N HIS A 499 18.04 17.42 -12.10
CA HIS A 499 16.98 16.90 -12.98
C HIS A 499 17.26 17.21 -14.46
N GLN A 500 17.81 18.39 -14.78
CA GLN A 500 18.27 18.68 -16.14
C GLN A 500 19.36 17.71 -16.60
N ALA A 501 20.27 17.31 -15.71
CA ALA A 501 21.32 16.34 -16.01
C ALA A 501 20.80 14.89 -16.07
N ASN A 502 19.71 14.58 -15.36
CA ASN A 502 19.10 13.25 -15.30
C ASN A 502 17.58 13.34 -15.48
N PRO A 503 17.08 13.58 -16.72
CA PRO A 503 15.65 13.84 -16.97
C PRO A 503 14.74 12.66 -16.61
N ASP A 504 15.27 11.43 -16.70
CA ASP A 504 14.50 10.19 -16.50
C ASP A 504 14.46 9.71 -15.04
N ASP A 505 15.11 10.42 -14.09
CA ASP A 505 15.09 10.06 -12.68
C ASP A 505 13.87 10.68 -11.95
N ASP A 506 12.79 9.92 -11.89
CA ASP A 506 11.55 10.27 -11.18
C ASP A 506 11.75 10.69 -9.72
N SER A 507 12.81 10.24 -9.07
CA SER A 507 13.08 10.56 -7.67
C SER A 507 13.47 12.02 -7.47
N LEU A 508 14.02 12.67 -8.51
CA LEU A 508 14.32 14.09 -8.52
C LEU A 508 13.05 14.93 -8.59
N VAL A 509 12.10 14.53 -9.45
CA VAL A 509 10.77 15.17 -9.54
C VAL A 509 10.04 15.08 -8.20
N ARG A 510 10.09 13.91 -7.54
CA ARG A 510 9.52 13.76 -6.18
C ARG A 510 10.21 14.64 -5.14
N ALA A 511 11.53 14.82 -5.24
CA ALA A 511 12.28 15.68 -4.32
C ALA A 511 11.95 17.16 -4.53
N GLN A 512 11.76 17.61 -5.78
CA GLN A 512 11.30 18.96 -6.12
C GLN A 512 9.90 19.21 -5.56
N ALA A 513 8.97 18.26 -5.74
CA ALA A 513 7.61 18.41 -5.25
C ALA A 513 7.56 18.46 -3.72
N ALA A 514 8.38 17.63 -3.06
CA ALA A 514 8.53 17.68 -1.62
C ALA A 514 9.10 19.03 -1.13
N LEU A 515 10.07 19.60 -1.85
CA LEU A 515 10.62 20.92 -1.56
C LEU A 515 9.57 22.03 -1.74
N ALA A 516 8.82 22.02 -2.85
CA ALA A 516 7.72 22.96 -3.11
C ALA A 516 6.66 22.87 -2.00
N ALA A 517 6.25 21.66 -1.63
CA ALA A 517 5.31 21.42 -0.53
C ALA A 517 5.83 21.92 0.82
N LYS A 518 7.14 21.77 1.11
CA LYS A 518 7.78 22.30 2.34
C LYS A 518 7.77 23.83 2.39
N ARG A 519 7.80 24.50 1.22
CA ARG A 519 7.64 25.96 1.10
C ARG A 519 6.18 26.42 1.12
N GLY A 520 5.22 25.51 1.26
CA GLY A 520 3.79 25.82 1.19
C GLY A 520 3.25 26.03 -0.23
N ARG A 521 4.06 25.74 -1.26
CA ARG A 521 3.68 25.88 -2.67
C ARG A 521 3.04 24.58 -3.18
N TYR A 522 1.85 24.27 -2.66
CA TYR A 522 1.20 22.99 -2.93
C TYR A 522 0.73 22.82 -4.38
N ALA A 523 0.34 23.90 -5.06
CA ALA A 523 -0.05 23.85 -6.47
C ALA A 523 1.13 23.49 -7.38
N GLU A 524 2.30 24.11 -7.16
CA GLU A 524 3.56 23.77 -7.87
C GLU A 524 3.92 22.29 -7.65
N ALA A 525 3.86 21.82 -6.39
CA ALA A 525 4.13 20.41 -6.08
C ALA A 525 3.15 19.42 -6.75
N VAL A 526 1.88 19.83 -6.92
CA VAL A 526 0.88 19.06 -7.67
C VAL A 526 1.23 19.00 -9.15
N ASP A 527 1.61 20.13 -9.74
CA ASP A 527 1.92 20.22 -11.17
C ASP A 527 3.17 19.42 -11.55
N GLU A 528 4.18 19.39 -10.67
CA GLU A 528 5.38 18.56 -10.86
C GLU A 528 5.09 17.05 -10.85
N LEU A 529 4.16 16.58 -10.00
CA LEU A 529 3.87 15.15 -9.85
C LEU A 529 2.79 14.63 -10.83
N LYS A 530 2.01 15.50 -11.46
CA LYS A 530 0.94 15.12 -12.41
C LYS A 530 1.45 14.28 -13.59
N PRO A 531 2.53 14.65 -14.30
CA PRO A 531 3.06 13.85 -15.40
C PRO A 531 3.50 12.46 -14.91
N LEU A 532 4.21 12.43 -13.78
CA LEU A 532 4.70 11.19 -13.17
C LEU A 532 3.53 10.26 -12.77
N GLN A 533 2.45 10.81 -12.21
CA GLN A 533 1.25 10.05 -11.87
C GLN A 533 0.54 9.50 -13.11
N SER A 534 0.59 10.23 -14.23
CA SER A 534 -0.01 9.80 -15.49
C SER A 534 0.78 8.65 -16.11
N ALA A 535 2.12 8.67 -15.99
CA ALA A 535 3.00 7.58 -16.42
C ALA A 535 2.92 6.35 -15.48
N GLN A 536 2.63 6.55 -14.20
CA GLN A 536 2.58 5.49 -13.18
C GLN A 536 1.22 5.44 -12.47
N PRO A 537 0.13 5.11 -13.18
CA PRO A 537 -1.22 5.17 -12.63
C PRO A 537 -1.47 4.20 -11.47
N ASP A 538 -0.65 3.15 -11.34
CA ASP A 538 -0.78 2.12 -10.30
C ASP A 538 0.18 2.30 -9.12
N ASN A 539 0.99 3.36 -9.12
CA ASN A 539 1.86 3.69 -8.00
C ASN A 539 1.05 4.26 -6.82
N THR A 540 0.83 3.42 -5.80
CA THR A 540 0.02 3.77 -4.62
C THR A 540 0.64 4.93 -3.84
N ASP A 541 1.95 4.91 -3.58
CA ASP A 541 2.61 5.96 -2.78
C ASP A 541 2.53 7.32 -3.46
N LEU A 542 2.73 7.35 -4.78
CA LEU A 542 2.59 8.56 -5.57
C LEU A 542 1.15 9.09 -5.55
N THR A 543 0.17 8.20 -5.71
CA THR A 543 -1.26 8.54 -5.67
C THR A 543 -1.64 9.17 -4.32
N LEU A 544 -1.18 8.57 -3.21
CA LEU A 544 -1.45 9.06 -1.86
C LEU A 544 -0.78 10.41 -1.61
N ALA A 545 0.48 10.57 -2.03
CA ALA A 545 1.21 11.83 -1.89
C ALA A 545 0.52 12.94 -2.69
N LEU A 546 0.15 12.68 -3.94
CA LEU A 546 -0.52 13.66 -4.79
C LEU A 546 -1.92 14.00 -4.29
N ALA A 547 -2.71 13.03 -3.82
CA ALA A 547 -4.01 13.29 -3.22
C ALA A 547 -3.91 14.17 -1.95
N ALA A 548 -2.88 13.95 -1.11
CA ALA A 548 -2.62 14.79 0.05
C ALA A 548 -2.20 16.21 -0.35
N LEU A 549 -1.41 16.35 -1.42
CA LEU A 549 -1.03 17.67 -1.96
C LEU A 549 -2.23 18.41 -2.56
N TYR A 550 -3.10 17.73 -3.31
CA TYR A 550 -4.36 18.29 -3.79
C TYR A 550 -5.22 18.85 -2.64
N ALA A 551 -5.36 18.10 -1.55
CA ALA A 551 -6.09 18.56 -0.37
C ALA A 551 -5.44 19.83 0.25
N ARG A 552 -4.11 19.89 0.33
CA ARG A 552 -3.36 21.05 0.84
C ARG A 552 -3.39 22.25 -0.11
N ALA A 553 -3.52 22.01 -1.41
CA ALA A 553 -3.67 23.04 -2.44
C ALA A 553 -5.10 23.59 -2.54
N GLY A 554 -6.04 23.12 -1.71
CA GLY A 554 -7.46 23.51 -1.80
C GLY A 554 -8.21 22.84 -2.96
N GLN A 555 -7.58 21.89 -3.64
CA GLN A 555 -8.10 21.14 -4.79
C GLN A 555 -8.60 19.75 -4.36
N ALA A 556 -9.35 19.69 -3.25
CA ALA A 556 -9.74 18.43 -2.63
C ALA A 556 -10.62 17.54 -3.53
N SER A 557 -11.43 18.14 -4.42
CA SER A 557 -12.24 17.42 -5.40
C SER A 557 -11.39 16.61 -6.38
N GLN A 558 -10.28 17.19 -6.87
CA GLN A 558 -9.33 16.51 -7.74
C GLN A 558 -8.63 15.35 -7.01
N GLY A 559 -8.22 15.57 -5.75
CA GLY A 559 -7.62 14.53 -4.92
C GLY A 559 -8.57 13.35 -4.67
N ILE A 560 -9.86 13.61 -4.43
CA ILE A 560 -10.88 12.57 -4.31
C ILE A 560 -11.07 11.80 -5.62
N SER A 561 -11.15 12.51 -6.76
CA SER A 561 -11.28 11.88 -8.08
C SER A 561 -10.09 10.97 -8.41
N LEU A 562 -8.87 11.42 -8.10
CA LEU A 562 -7.66 10.61 -8.24
C LEU A 562 -7.74 9.33 -7.41
N LEU A 563 -8.14 9.44 -6.14
CA LEU A 563 -8.30 8.28 -5.24
C LEU A 563 -9.42 7.34 -5.70
N GLN A 564 -10.54 7.85 -6.20
CA GLN A 564 -11.62 7.02 -6.78
C GLN A 564 -11.11 6.21 -7.98
N SER A 565 -10.38 6.87 -8.88
CA SER A 565 -9.78 6.22 -10.05
C SER A 565 -8.78 5.12 -9.64
N ALA A 566 -7.93 5.39 -8.66
CA ALA A 566 -6.98 4.42 -8.13
C ALA A 566 -7.66 3.23 -7.42
N VAL A 567 -8.70 3.48 -6.62
CA VAL A 567 -9.51 2.41 -6.00
C VAL A 567 -10.23 1.58 -7.08
N GLY A 568 -10.67 2.18 -8.18
CA GLY A 568 -11.24 1.44 -9.31
C GLY A 568 -10.26 0.46 -9.96
N ARG A 569 -8.97 0.84 -10.07
CA ARG A 569 -7.90 -0.04 -10.57
C ARG A 569 -7.45 -1.07 -9.53
N GLN A 570 -7.43 -0.69 -8.25
CA GLN A 570 -6.92 -1.52 -7.14
C GLN A 570 -7.98 -1.68 -6.04
N PRO A 571 -9.13 -2.34 -6.31
CA PRO A 571 -10.28 -2.35 -5.41
C PRO A 571 -10.00 -3.02 -4.06
N LYS A 572 -9.02 -3.94 -4.01
CA LYS A 572 -8.61 -4.64 -2.79
C LYS A 572 -7.56 -3.89 -1.95
N SER A 573 -7.05 -2.74 -2.40
CA SER A 573 -6.05 -1.98 -1.65
C SER A 573 -6.69 -1.29 -0.44
N ALA A 574 -6.50 -1.85 0.75
CA ALA A 574 -7.01 -1.27 1.99
C ALA A 574 -6.51 0.17 2.20
N VAL A 575 -5.25 0.45 1.87
CA VAL A 575 -4.63 1.76 2.02
C VAL A 575 -5.32 2.82 1.14
N LEU A 576 -5.59 2.51 -0.14
CA LEU A 576 -6.27 3.43 -1.05
C LEU A 576 -7.73 3.66 -0.64
N ASN A 577 -8.45 2.59 -0.25
CA ASN A 577 -9.82 2.71 0.22
C ASN A 577 -9.90 3.55 1.52
N GLN A 578 -8.98 3.37 2.46
CA GLN A 578 -8.90 4.18 3.68
C GLN A 578 -8.57 5.64 3.38
N ALA A 579 -7.64 5.90 2.45
CA ALA A 579 -7.31 7.25 2.03
C ALA A 579 -8.51 7.96 1.38
N LEU A 580 -9.26 7.26 0.52
CA LEU A 580 -10.49 7.77 -0.08
C LEU A 580 -11.57 8.06 0.97
N ALA A 581 -11.78 7.15 1.93
CA ALA A 581 -12.70 7.36 3.05
C ALA A 581 -12.32 8.61 3.86
N ARG A 582 -11.04 8.74 4.25
CA ARG A 582 -10.53 9.93 4.97
C ARG A 582 -10.70 11.21 4.14
N ALA A 583 -10.46 11.16 2.84
CA ALA A 583 -10.64 12.30 1.95
C ALA A 583 -12.12 12.73 1.86
N TYR A 584 -13.05 11.79 1.79
CA TYR A 584 -14.48 12.10 1.88
C TYR A 584 -14.84 12.76 3.22
N LEU A 585 -14.40 12.18 4.33
CA LEU A 585 -14.71 12.68 5.67
C LEU A 585 -14.15 14.07 5.93
N ALA A 586 -12.90 14.33 5.53
CA ALA A 586 -12.28 15.65 5.63
C ALA A 586 -13.02 16.74 4.83
N ASN A 587 -13.82 16.34 3.84
CA ASN A 587 -14.63 17.23 3.00
C ASN A 587 -16.13 17.13 3.31
N GLY A 588 -16.52 16.62 4.48
CA GLY A 588 -17.92 16.54 4.92
C GLY A 588 -18.78 15.53 4.14
N LYS A 589 -18.20 14.71 3.27
CA LYS A 589 -18.93 13.72 2.44
C LYS A 589 -19.14 12.41 3.20
N ALA A 590 -19.87 12.45 4.32
CA ALA A 590 -20.09 11.29 5.19
C ALA A 590 -20.82 10.13 4.48
N GLY A 591 -21.80 10.41 3.63
CA GLY A 591 -22.57 9.37 2.92
C GLY A 591 -21.72 8.46 2.03
N PRO A 592 -20.95 9.00 1.05
CA PRO A 592 -20.02 8.21 0.25
C PRO A 592 -18.96 7.48 1.10
N ALA A 593 -18.47 8.10 2.18
CA ALA A 593 -17.54 7.45 3.08
C ALA A 593 -18.16 6.22 3.75
N LEU A 594 -19.36 6.34 4.33
CA LEU A 594 -20.06 5.23 4.99
C LEU A 594 -20.33 4.08 4.02
N LYS A 595 -20.80 4.36 2.80
CA LYS A 595 -21.00 3.32 1.78
C LYS A 595 -19.72 2.54 1.48
N LEU A 596 -18.60 3.25 1.33
CA LEU A 596 -17.30 2.62 1.12
C LEU A 596 -16.87 1.78 2.32
N ILE A 597 -16.97 2.35 3.53
CA ILE A 597 -16.56 1.72 4.78
C ILE A 597 -17.41 0.47 5.08
N ASP A 598 -18.73 0.56 4.95
CA ASP A 598 -19.64 -0.57 5.19
C ASP A 598 -19.37 -1.72 4.20
N ASN A 599 -19.05 -1.41 2.94
CA ASN A 599 -18.65 -2.43 1.98
C ASN A 599 -17.36 -3.15 2.40
N GLN A 600 -16.38 -2.41 2.94
CA GLN A 600 -15.12 -2.98 3.44
C GLN A 600 -15.31 -3.77 4.74
N LEU A 601 -16.27 -3.38 5.59
CA LEU A 601 -16.59 -4.08 6.83
C LEU A 601 -17.30 -5.43 6.60
N LYS A 602 -17.99 -5.64 5.47
CA LYS A 602 -18.61 -6.94 5.15
C LYS A 602 -17.63 -8.11 5.17
N SER A 603 -16.39 -7.88 4.74
CA SER A 603 -15.32 -8.88 4.73
C SER A 603 -14.30 -8.69 5.87
N ASN A 604 -14.43 -7.63 6.68
CA ASN A 604 -13.46 -7.24 7.70
C ASN A 604 -14.14 -6.73 8.98
N GLU A 605 -15.16 -7.46 9.46
CA GLU A 605 -16.07 -6.98 10.52
C GLU A 605 -15.35 -6.57 11.83
N LYS A 606 -14.21 -7.20 12.13
CA LYS A 606 -13.39 -6.94 13.33
C LYS A 606 -12.21 -5.98 13.07
N SER A 607 -12.22 -5.23 11.96
CA SER A 607 -11.14 -4.29 11.68
C SER A 607 -11.31 -2.99 12.48
N ALA A 608 -10.42 -2.79 13.45
CA ALA A 608 -10.38 -1.57 14.26
C ALA A 608 -10.22 -0.29 13.42
N ASP A 609 -9.45 -0.32 12.32
CA ASP A 609 -9.28 0.84 11.44
C ASP A 609 -10.59 1.21 10.71
N TRP A 610 -11.34 0.22 10.23
CA TRP A 610 -12.61 0.46 9.55
C TRP A 610 -13.71 0.88 10.52
N LEU A 611 -13.74 0.32 11.73
CA LEU A 611 -14.63 0.78 12.79
C LEU A 611 -14.30 2.21 13.22
N HIS A 612 -13.01 2.56 13.32
CA HIS A 612 -12.59 3.92 13.62
C HIS A 612 -13.10 4.90 12.55
N LEU A 613 -12.89 4.60 11.26
CA LEU A 613 -13.41 5.44 10.17
C LEU A 613 -14.94 5.51 10.14
N LYS A 614 -15.64 4.40 10.42
CA LYS A 614 -17.10 4.38 10.53
C LYS A 614 -17.60 5.29 11.64
N GLY A 615 -16.99 5.18 12.83
CA GLY A 615 -17.32 6.03 13.97
C GLY A 615 -17.12 7.51 13.65
N VAL A 616 -16.00 7.88 13.03
CA VAL A 616 -15.78 9.27 12.55
C VAL A 616 -16.84 9.68 11.53
N ALA A 617 -17.20 8.79 10.60
CA ALA A 617 -18.21 9.08 9.58
C ALA A 617 -19.60 9.34 10.17
N GLN A 618 -20.00 8.54 11.16
CA GLN A 618 -21.26 8.73 11.91
C GLN A 618 -21.26 10.07 12.66
N LEU A 619 -20.15 10.42 13.32
CA LEU A 619 -20.00 11.73 13.97
C LEU A 619 -20.15 12.89 12.97
N VAL A 620 -19.49 12.83 11.81
CA VAL A 620 -19.62 13.84 10.74
C VAL A 620 -21.06 13.90 10.20
N GLN A 621 -21.80 12.80 10.22
CA GLN A 621 -23.21 12.73 9.84
C GLN A 621 -24.17 13.24 10.94
N GLY A 622 -23.66 13.58 12.13
CA GLY A 622 -24.47 14.01 13.28
C GLY A 622 -25.04 12.85 14.13
N GLN A 623 -24.66 11.60 13.85
CA GLN A 623 -25.02 10.42 14.64
C GLN A 623 -24.06 10.26 15.82
N THR A 624 -24.15 11.17 16.79
CA THR A 624 -23.16 11.28 17.88
C THR A 624 -23.05 10.01 18.72
N ASP A 625 -24.16 9.47 19.22
CA ASP A 625 -24.14 8.30 20.11
C ASP A 625 -23.61 7.04 19.40
N ASP A 626 -24.05 6.79 18.17
CA ASP A 626 -23.61 5.64 17.37
C ASP A 626 -22.13 5.78 16.99
N GLY A 627 -21.70 6.99 16.64
CA GLY A 627 -20.31 7.29 16.35
C GLY A 627 -19.40 7.02 17.54
N LEU A 628 -19.77 7.51 18.73
CA LEU A 628 -18.99 7.27 19.96
C LEU A 628 -18.95 5.78 20.33
N LYS A 629 -20.08 5.06 20.23
CA LYS A 629 -20.13 3.60 20.46
C LYS A 629 -19.25 2.84 19.48
N THR A 630 -19.27 3.20 18.20
CA THR A 630 -18.46 2.53 17.17
C THR A 630 -16.97 2.82 17.35
N LEU A 631 -16.61 4.06 17.70
CA LEU A 631 -15.22 4.41 18.06
C LEU A 631 -14.75 3.64 19.29
N ALA A 632 -15.59 3.49 20.32
CA ALA A 632 -15.26 2.72 21.52
C ALA A 632 -14.98 1.25 21.17
N ARG A 633 -15.84 0.63 20.35
CA ARG A 633 -15.61 -0.73 19.82
C ARG A 633 -14.29 -0.84 19.06
N ALA A 634 -13.92 0.16 18.27
CA ALA A 634 -12.63 0.17 17.57
C ALA A 634 -11.45 0.14 18.55
N ALA A 635 -11.50 0.94 19.61
CA ALA A 635 -10.47 0.96 20.65
C ALA A 635 -10.44 -0.34 21.48
N ASP A 636 -11.59 -0.94 21.76
CA ASP A 636 -11.67 -2.20 22.52
C ASP A 636 -11.13 -3.40 21.72
N GLN A 637 -11.28 -3.39 20.39
CA GLN A 637 -10.75 -4.45 19.51
C GLN A 637 -9.22 -4.38 19.32
N ALA A 638 -8.60 -3.23 19.56
CA ALA A 638 -7.15 -3.08 19.50
C ALA A 638 -6.62 -2.33 20.73
N PRO A 639 -6.57 -2.98 21.92
CA PRO A 639 -6.14 -2.35 23.17
C PRO A 639 -4.69 -1.86 23.17
N ASP A 640 -3.86 -2.40 22.27
CA ASP A 640 -2.46 -2.03 22.04
C ASP A 640 -2.30 -0.77 21.17
N ARG A 641 -3.40 -0.21 20.64
CA ARG A 641 -3.43 0.99 19.79
C ARG A 641 -3.92 2.22 20.57
N PRO A 642 -3.03 2.91 21.32
CA PRO A 642 -3.41 4.07 22.14
C PRO A 642 -3.95 5.25 21.34
N ASP A 643 -3.69 5.30 20.03
CA ASP A 643 -4.25 6.29 19.11
C ASP A 643 -5.77 6.18 18.96
N LEU A 644 -6.34 4.96 19.04
CA LEU A 644 -7.78 4.74 18.95
C LEU A 644 -8.49 5.20 20.23
N ALA A 645 -7.95 4.87 21.39
CA ALA A 645 -8.47 5.37 22.67
C ALA A 645 -8.41 6.91 22.74
N LEU A 646 -7.37 7.52 22.20
CA LEU A 646 -7.25 8.97 22.06
C LEU A 646 -8.31 9.55 21.12
N ALA A 647 -8.62 8.86 20.00
CA ALA A 647 -9.66 9.30 19.07
C ALA A 647 -11.05 9.31 19.74
N VAL A 648 -11.38 8.27 20.51
CA VAL A 648 -12.60 8.22 21.32
C VAL A 648 -12.65 9.39 22.30
N ALA A 649 -11.58 9.61 23.06
CA ALA A 649 -11.55 10.69 24.04
C ALA A 649 -11.71 12.08 23.40
N LYS A 650 -11.08 12.31 22.24
CA LYS A 650 -11.25 13.55 21.47
C LYS A 650 -12.69 13.73 21.02
N ALA A 651 -13.33 12.66 20.53
CA ALA A 651 -14.73 12.69 20.15
C ALA A 651 -15.64 13.00 21.36
N GLU A 652 -15.45 12.30 22.49
CA GLU A 652 -16.19 12.55 23.74
C GLU A 652 -16.06 14.02 24.17
N LEU A 653 -14.86 14.59 24.12
CA LEU A 653 -14.61 16.00 24.45
C LEU A 653 -15.30 16.97 23.47
N SER A 654 -15.26 16.68 22.17
CA SER A 654 -15.85 17.53 21.13
C SER A 654 -17.38 17.52 21.13
N TYR A 655 -17.99 16.41 21.51
CA TYR A 655 -19.45 16.23 21.50
C TYR A 655 -20.09 16.34 22.90
N GLY A 656 -19.44 17.06 23.83
CA GLY A 656 -20.03 17.45 25.12
C GLY A 656 -19.85 16.45 26.27
N HIS A 657 -19.33 15.25 26.04
CA HIS A 657 -19.04 14.23 27.06
C HIS A 657 -17.70 14.49 27.77
N ARG A 658 -17.54 15.70 28.34
CA ARG A 658 -16.28 16.20 28.88
C ARG A 658 -15.68 15.29 29.96
N GLN A 659 -16.50 14.84 30.91
CA GLN A 659 -16.03 13.99 32.02
C GLN A 659 -15.55 12.62 31.53
N ALA A 660 -16.29 11.98 30.61
CA ALA A 660 -15.90 10.70 30.02
C ALA A 660 -14.57 10.82 29.25
N GLY A 661 -14.42 11.87 28.43
CA GLY A 661 -13.18 12.11 27.69
C GLY A 661 -11.96 12.33 28.59
N ILE A 662 -12.11 13.10 29.68
CA ILE A 662 -11.04 13.31 30.67
C ILE A 662 -10.70 11.98 31.39
N ALA A 663 -11.69 11.22 31.84
CA ALA A 663 -11.48 9.94 32.52
C ALA A 663 -10.77 8.93 31.61
N ARG A 664 -11.17 8.86 30.33
CA ARG A 664 -10.53 8.02 29.32
C ARG A 664 -9.07 8.42 29.08
N LEU A 665 -8.77 9.72 29.00
CA LEU A 665 -7.39 10.21 28.85
C LEU A 665 -6.53 9.91 30.08
N GLN A 666 -7.10 9.99 31.29
CA GLN A 666 -6.41 9.62 32.52
C GLN A 666 -6.08 8.12 32.53
N LYS A 667 -7.04 7.26 32.17
CA LYS A 667 -6.81 5.82 32.03
C LYS A 667 -5.75 5.50 30.96
N LEU A 668 -5.84 6.14 29.79
CA LEU A 668 -4.87 5.97 28.72
C LEU A 668 -3.46 6.36 29.16
N ARG A 669 -3.32 7.42 29.97
CA ARG A 669 -2.02 7.81 30.54
C ARG A 669 -1.47 6.82 31.56
N GLN A 670 -2.33 6.16 32.33
CA GLN A 670 -1.89 5.11 33.26
C GLN A 670 -1.38 3.89 32.49
N GLN A 671 -2.08 3.51 31.42
CA GLN A 671 -1.75 2.35 30.58
C GLN A 671 -0.57 2.60 29.64
N SER A 672 -0.41 3.83 29.16
CA SER A 672 0.64 4.19 28.19
C SER A 672 1.33 5.50 28.59
N PRO A 673 2.18 5.52 29.64
CA PRO A 673 2.83 6.73 30.14
C PRO A 673 3.70 7.45 29.11
N ALA A 674 4.29 6.71 28.16
CA ALA A 674 5.12 7.25 27.09
C ALA A 674 4.31 7.87 25.92
N PHE A 675 2.99 7.61 25.84
CA PHE A 675 2.14 8.12 24.76
C PHE A 675 1.72 9.57 25.03
N TRP A 676 2.67 10.48 24.81
CA TRP A 676 2.53 11.90 25.08
C TRP A 676 1.34 12.63 24.44
N PRO A 677 0.76 12.23 23.27
CA PRO A 677 -0.39 12.93 22.73
C PRO A 677 -1.60 12.93 23.67
N ALA A 678 -1.76 11.89 24.51
CA ALA A 678 -2.79 11.84 25.54
C ALA A 678 -2.56 12.90 26.63
N ALA A 679 -1.30 13.15 27.02
CA ALA A 679 -0.95 14.18 27.99
C ALA A 679 -1.34 15.59 27.52
N SER A 680 -1.08 15.90 26.24
CA SER A 680 -1.43 17.21 25.68
C SER A 680 -2.94 17.44 25.61
N VAL A 681 -3.70 16.44 25.15
CA VAL A 681 -5.18 16.56 25.09
C VAL A 681 -5.77 16.65 26.49
N LEU A 682 -5.27 15.86 27.44
CA LEU A 682 -5.72 15.92 28.84
C LEU A 682 -5.46 17.29 29.46
N ALA A 683 -4.27 17.86 29.27
CA ALA A 683 -3.92 19.17 29.81
C ALA A 683 -4.84 20.27 29.27
N LEU A 684 -5.14 20.27 27.98
CA LEU A 684 -6.05 21.25 27.39
C LEU A 684 -7.49 21.04 27.83
N ALA A 685 -7.94 19.79 27.95
CA ALA A 685 -9.27 19.47 28.48
C ALA A 685 -9.43 19.95 29.94
N GLN A 686 -8.40 19.73 30.77
CA GLN A 686 -8.36 20.21 32.16
C GLN A 686 -8.33 21.74 32.24
N ALA A 687 -7.54 22.41 31.40
CA ALA A 687 -7.48 23.87 31.34
C ALA A 687 -8.84 24.47 30.93
N ASN A 688 -9.51 23.90 29.92
CA ASN A 688 -10.87 24.28 29.52
C ASN A 688 -11.91 24.00 30.61
N ALA A 689 -11.66 23.04 31.49
CA ALA A 689 -12.48 22.76 32.67
C ALA A 689 -12.15 23.67 33.88
N GLY A 690 -11.20 24.60 33.76
CA GLY A 690 -10.75 25.48 34.84
C GLY A 690 -9.65 24.89 35.73
N ASN A 691 -9.30 23.61 35.56
CA ASN A 691 -8.32 22.89 36.36
C ASN A 691 -6.88 23.15 35.88
N THR A 692 -6.45 24.41 35.98
CA THR A 692 -5.17 24.89 35.44
C THR A 692 -3.97 24.20 36.09
N ASP A 693 -4.01 23.90 37.40
CA ASP A 693 -2.89 23.27 38.09
C ASP A 693 -2.69 21.82 37.65
N ALA A 694 -3.79 21.06 37.50
CA ALA A 694 -3.73 19.71 36.96
C ALA A 694 -3.18 19.70 35.52
N ALA A 695 -3.57 20.68 34.70
CA ALA A 695 -3.04 20.86 33.35
C ALA A 695 -1.53 21.17 33.34
N LEU A 696 -1.06 22.04 34.25
CA LEU A 696 0.35 22.34 34.40
C LEU A 696 1.17 21.16 34.95
N ALA A 697 0.57 20.27 35.75
CA ALA A 697 1.23 19.02 36.15
C ALA A 697 1.53 18.13 34.94
N GLN A 698 0.63 18.08 33.94
CA GLN A 698 0.88 17.34 32.68
C GLN A 698 2.06 17.94 31.90
N VAL A 699 2.19 19.27 31.90
CA VAL A 699 3.34 19.98 31.30
C VAL A 699 4.64 19.59 31.99
N THR A 700 4.66 19.56 33.32
CA THR A 700 5.85 19.15 34.09
C THR A 700 6.24 17.72 33.80
N ALA A 701 5.28 16.80 33.70
CA ALA A 701 5.54 15.40 33.35
C ALA A 701 6.17 15.26 31.95
N LEU A 702 5.71 16.03 30.95
CA LEU A 702 6.33 16.04 29.62
C LEU A 702 7.78 16.53 29.67
N ARG A 703 8.06 17.57 30.46
CA ARG A 703 9.41 18.08 30.67
C ARG A 703 10.32 17.03 31.30
N GLN A 704 9.85 16.33 32.33
CA GLN A 704 10.60 15.24 32.97
C GLN A 704 10.88 14.06 32.01
N ALA A 705 10.00 13.83 31.03
CA ALA A 705 10.20 12.86 29.97
C ALA A 705 11.15 13.35 28.84
N GLY A 706 11.90 14.43 29.05
CA GLY A 706 12.86 14.98 28.07
C GLY A 706 12.22 15.74 26.91
N ARG A 707 10.92 16.06 26.99
CA ARG A 707 10.16 16.74 25.91
C ARG A 707 10.02 18.24 26.14
N ASP A 708 11.14 18.92 26.37
CA ASP A 708 11.15 20.32 26.79
C ASP A 708 10.48 21.31 25.83
N PHE A 709 10.68 21.12 24.53
CA PHE A 709 10.04 21.95 23.51
C PHE A 709 8.52 21.79 23.57
N ASP A 710 8.02 20.56 23.56
CA ASP A 710 6.57 20.27 23.60
C ASP A 710 5.95 20.75 24.92
N ALA A 711 6.69 20.65 26.03
CA ALA A 711 6.26 21.17 27.33
C ALA A 711 6.08 22.70 27.30
N ASP A 712 7.02 23.47 26.73
CA ASP A 712 6.88 24.93 26.62
C ASP A 712 5.69 25.33 25.73
N VAL A 713 5.51 24.61 24.61
CA VAL A 713 4.38 24.81 23.70
C VAL A 713 3.05 24.55 24.40
N LEU A 714 2.92 23.38 25.06
CA LEU A 714 1.71 23.02 25.79
C LEU A 714 1.44 23.96 26.96
N ARG A 715 2.48 24.42 27.65
CA ARG A 715 2.36 25.42 28.72
C ARG A 715 1.75 26.71 28.19
N GLY A 716 2.20 27.18 27.03
CA GLY A 716 1.60 28.33 26.34
C GLY A 716 0.11 28.10 26.05
N ASP A 717 -0.23 26.95 25.46
CA ASP A 717 -1.62 26.60 25.11
C ASP A 717 -2.53 26.50 26.35
N VAL A 718 -2.06 25.88 27.44
CA VAL A 718 -2.77 25.78 28.73
C VAL A 718 -2.98 27.16 29.36
N LEU A 719 -1.92 27.98 29.45
CA LEU A 719 -1.99 29.29 30.08
C LEU A 719 -2.85 30.28 29.30
N ARG A 720 -2.81 30.21 27.95
CA ARG A 720 -3.68 31.02 27.09
C ARG A 720 -5.14 30.66 27.29
N THR A 721 -5.44 29.37 27.41
CA THR A 721 -6.79 28.85 27.71
C THR A 721 -7.27 29.33 29.08
N ALA A 722 -6.38 29.29 30.09
CA ALA A 722 -6.62 29.85 31.42
C ALA A 722 -6.60 31.39 31.47
N LYS A 723 -6.58 32.09 30.33
CA LYS A 723 -6.51 33.56 30.19
C LYS A 723 -5.32 34.22 30.89
N ARG A 724 -4.26 33.46 31.20
CA ARG A 724 -2.98 33.94 31.76
C ARG A 724 -2.04 34.39 30.63
N PHE A 725 -2.46 35.38 29.84
CA PHE A 725 -1.85 35.73 28.55
C PHE A 725 -0.36 36.10 28.63
N LYS A 726 0.07 36.88 29.64
CA LYS A 726 1.48 37.26 29.79
C LYS A 726 2.40 36.05 30.00
N GLN A 727 1.97 35.08 30.81
CA GLN A 727 2.73 33.85 31.05
C GLN A 727 2.69 32.92 29.84
N ALA A 728 1.57 32.90 29.11
CA ALA A 728 1.43 32.15 27.87
C ALA A 728 2.39 32.66 26.78
N ASP A 729 2.46 33.99 26.57
CA ASP A 729 3.38 34.61 25.61
C ASP A 729 4.83 34.26 25.93
N ALA A 730 5.22 34.33 27.20
CA ALA A 730 6.57 33.94 27.65
C ALA A 730 6.89 32.45 27.37
N ALA A 731 5.90 31.56 27.53
CA ALA A 731 6.07 30.14 27.23
C ALA A 731 6.23 29.89 25.73
N TYR A 732 5.38 30.51 24.90
CA TYR A 732 5.53 30.45 23.45
C TYR A 732 6.84 31.06 22.96
N ALA A 733 7.30 32.17 23.57
CA ALA A 733 8.57 32.80 23.23
C ALA A 733 9.77 31.87 23.48
N ARG A 734 9.79 31.13 24.60
CA ARG A 734 10.83 30.10 24.86
C ARG A 734 10.79 28.98 23.83
N ALA A 735 9.60 28.51 23.45
CA ALA A 735 9.46 27.53 22.39
C ALA A 735 9.92 28.09 21.03
N TYR A 736 9.60 29.35 20.73
CA TYR A 736 9.97 30.02 19.49
C TYR A 736 11.49 30.21 19.37
N GLN A 737 12.18 30.54 20.46
CA GLN A 737 13.65 30.61 20.48
C GLN A 737 14.30 29.27 20.12
N LYS A 738 13.72 28.14 20.58
CA LYS A 738 14.23 26.80 20.27
C LYS A 738 13.96 26.41 18.81
N LYS A 739 12.73 26.60 18.33
CA LYS A 739 12.29 26.26 16.97
C LYS A 739 11.28 27.30 16.45
N PRO A 740 11.75 28.37 15.77
CA PRO A 740 10.87 29.36 15.16
C PRO A 740 9.88 28.71 14.18
N SER A 741 8.61 29.09 14.24
CA SER A 741 7.58 28.60 13.31
C SER A 741 6.40 29.57 13.20
N ALA A 742 5.74 29.53 12.03
CA ALA A 742 4.50 30.27 11.79
C ALA A 742 3.44 30.02 12.88
N ARG A 743 3.27 28.76 13.31
CA ARG A 743 2.33 28.37 14.38
C ARG A 743 2.61 29.12 15.68
N LEU A 744 3.87 29.20 16.08
CA LEU A 744 4.25 29.86 17.34
C LEU A 744 4.17 31.38 17.24
N ALA A 745 4.58 31.96 16.12
CA ALA A 745 4.39 33.39 15.85
C ALA A 745 2.90 33.77 15.90
N MET A 746 2.03 32.94 15.31
CA MET A 746 0.58 33.12 15.35
C MET A 746 0.00 32.93 16.76
N ALA A 747 0.49 31.94 17.51
CA ALA A 747 0.09 31.74 18.90
C ALA A 747 0.45 32.95 19.77
N MET A 748 1.66 33.49 19.64
CA MET A 748 2.10 34.70 20.34
C MET A 748 1.27 35.92 19.92
N PHE A 749 1.11 36.17 18.61
CA PHE A 749 0.27 37.25 18.09
C PHE A 749 -1.16 37.19 18.67
N ASN A 750 -1.81 36.02 18.59
CA ASN A 750 -3.16 35.84 19.11
C ASN A 750 -3.24 35.98 20.63
N THR A 751 -2.22 35.52 21.36
CA THR A 751 -2.13 35.65 22.82
C THR A 751 -1.99 37.10 23.24
N ARG A 752 -1.10 37.86 22.58
CA ARG A 752 -0.90 39.29 22.84
C ARG A 752 -2.15 40.09 22.53
N ARG A 753 -2.79 39.84 21.37
CA ARG A 753 -4.04 40.50 20.99
C ARG A 753 -5.16 40.21 22.00
N ALA A 754 -5.39 38.95 22.34
CA ALA A 754 -6.43 38.56 23.29
C ALA A 754 -6.18 39.11 24.70
N GLY A 755 -4.92 39.19 25.12
CA GLY A 755 -4.52 39.72 26.42
C GLY A 755 -4.26 41.23 26.46
N ARG A 756 -4.48 41.96 25.35
CA ARG A 756 -4.13 43.38 25.19
C ARG A 756 -2.70 43.69 25.64
N LEU A 757 -1.77 42.80 25.30
CA LEU A 757 -0.33 42.97 25.58
C LEU A 757 0.31 43.85 24.49
N ASP A 758 1.41 44.50 24.85
CA ASP A 758 2.14 45.39 23.94
C ASP A 758 2.65 44.67 22.70
N ASN A 759 2.73 45.41 21.60
CA ASN A 759 3.31 44.97 20.33
C ASN A 759 2.79 43.60 19.84
N PRO A 760 1.47 43.43 19.67
CA PRO A 760 0.89 42.16 19.25
C PRO A 760 1.37 41.73 17.86
N ALA A 761 1.68 42.68 16.96
CA ALA A 761 2.18 42.44 15.61
C ALA A 761 3.62 41.87 15.55
N GLN A 762 4.46 42.16 16.55
CA GLN A 762 5.89 41.87 16.54
C GLN A 762 6.26 40.41 16.22
N PRO A 763 5.59 39.38 16.79
CA PRO A 763 5.95 37.98 16.50
C PRO A 763 5.76 37.62 15.02
N LEU A 764 4.72 38.16 14.36
CA LEU A 764 4.50 37.94 12.93
C LEU A 764 5.50 38.71 12.07
N GLU A 765 5.83 39.95 12.43
CA GLU A 765 6.87 40.71 11.74
C GLU A 765 8.21 39.98 11.78
N GLN A 766 8.58 39.44 12.95
CA GLN A 766 9.80 38.66 13.13
C GLN A 766 9.79 37.38 12.29
N TRP A 767 8.67 36.67 12.25
CA TRP A 767 8.52 35.47 11.43
C TRP A 767 8.63 35.80 9.93
N LEU A 768 7.96 36.83 9.45
CA LEU A 768 7.96 37.21 8.04
C LEU A 768 9.31 37.78 7.57
N LYS A 769 10.18 38.27 8.47
CA LYS A 769 11.59 38.54 8.14
C LYS A 769 12.35 37.27 7.75
N GLN A 770 12.02 36.13 8.37
CA GLN A 770 12.66 34.83 8.11
C GLN A 770 11.96 34.05 6.99
N ALA A 771 10.64 34.19 6.88
CA ALA A 771 9.79 33.49 5.92
C ALA A 771 8.89 34.49 5.16
N PRO A 772 9.46 35.33 4.27
CA PRO A 772 8.70 36.38 3.59
C PRO A 772 7.60 35.87 2.65
N GLY A 773 7.66 34.59 2.25
CA GLY A 773 6.64 33.93 1.42
C GLY A 773 5.48 33.30 2.18
N ASP A 774 5.41 33.40 3.51
CA ASP A 774 4.28 32.85 4.28
C ASP A 774 3.03 33.74 4.13
N ALA A 775 2.22 33.41 3.12
CA ALA A 775 1.02 34.15 2.79
C ALA A 775 0.00 34.18 3.93
N THR A 776 -0.10 33.11 4.73
CA THR A 776 -1.07 33.04 5.84
C THR A 776 -0.69 34.02 6.94
N ALA A 777 0.58 34.02 7.35
CA ALA A 777 1.08 34.97 8.35
C ALA A 777 1.00 36.42 7.83
N ALA A 778 1.34 36.65 6.56
CA ALA A 778 1.26 37.97 5.94
C ALA A 778 -0.17 38.51 5.89
N LEU A 779 -1.16 37.69 5.52
CA LEU A 779 -2.57 38.07 5.51
C LEU A 779 -3.08 38.42 6.91
N GLN A 780 -2.71 37.65 7.94
CA GLN A 780 -3.11 37.94 9.32
C GLN A 780 -2.50 39.25 9.83
N LEU A 781 -1.22 39.50 9.53
CA LEU A 781 -0.56 40.75 9.90
C LEU A 781 -1.11 41.95 9.12
N ALA A 782 -1.41 41.78 7.82
CA ALA A 782 -2.02 42.82 7.00
C ALA A 782 -3.42 43.20 7.50
N ALA A 783 -4.25 42.21 7.83
CA ALA A 783 -5.56 42.44 8.42
C ALA A 783 -5.46 43.17 9.77
N TRP A 784 -4.47 42.81 10.60
CA TRP A 784 -4.19 43.55 11.84
C TRP A 784 -3.83 45.01 11.57
N TYR A 785 -2.93 45.29 10.63
CA TYR A 785 -2.58 46.67 10.28
C TYR A 785 -3.75 47.46 9.71
N GLN A 786 -4.58 46.83 8.89
CA GLN A 786 -5.79 47.45 8.35
C GLN A 786 -6.78 47.81 9.45
N GLN A 787 -6.98 46.95 10.46
CA GLN A 787 -7.86 47.20 11.60
C GLN A 787 -7.32 48.23 12.59
N ASN A 788 -6.04 48.61 12.50
CA ASN A 788 -5.38 49.55 13.39
C ASN A 788 -4.84 50.77 12.60
N ASP A 789 -5.57 51.20 11.57
CA ASP A 789 -5.33 52.41 10.77
C ASP A 789 -3.95 52.52 10.11
N GLN A 790 -3.26 51.40 9.91
CA GLN A 790 -1.96 51.32 9.23
C GLN A 790 -2.12 50.82 7.79
N ALA A 791 -2.96 51.51 7.01
CA ALA A 791 -3.37 51.11 5.66
C ALA A 791 -2.18 50.87 4.70
N GLU A 792 -1.15 51.70 4.75
CA GLU A 792 0.06 51.55 3.91
C GLU A 792 0.82 50.25 4.22
N ARG A 793 0.97 49.92 5.51
CA ARG A 793 1.66 48.68 5.93
C ARG A 793 0.83 47.45 5.54
N ALA A 794 -0.49 47.53 5.67
CA ALA A 794 -1.41 46.49 5.21
C ALA A 794 -1.33 46.29 3.69
N ALA A 795 -1.40 47.38 2.91
CA ALA A 795 -1.31 47.35 1.45
C ALA A 795 0.00 46.72 0.98
N SER A 796 1.14 47.09 1.58
CA SER A 796 2.45 46.50 1.26
C SER A 796 2.47 44.99 1.46
N LEU A 797 1.87 44.48 2.55
CA LEU A 797 1.80 43.04 2.82
C LEU A 797 0.85 42.33 1.85
N TYR A 798 -0.32 42.88 1.56
CA TYR A 798 -1.23 42.29 0.57
C TYR A 798 -0.60 42.25 -0.83
N GLN A 799 0.14 43.28 -1.23
CA GLN A 799 0.87 43.30 -2.51
C GLN A 799 1.94 42.20 -2.55
N LYS A 800 2.69 41.98 -1.46
CA LYS A 800 3.65 40.87 -1.36
C LYS A 800 2.96 39.51 -1.50
N VAL A 801 1.80 39.35 -0.87
CA VAL A 801 0.99 38.12 -1.02
C VAL A 801 0.58 37.93 -2.49
N LEU A 802 0.13 38.98 -3.18
CA LEU A 802 -0.25 38.90 -4.59
C LEU A 802 0.93 38.66 -5.54
N ALA A 803 2.11 39.19 -5.22
CA ALA A 803 3.31 38.92 -6.00
C ALA A 803 3.67 37.41 -5.98
N ALA A 804 3.44 36.73 -4.86
CA ALA A 804 3.63 35.29 -4.73
C ALA A 804 2.41 34.47 -5.20
N HIS A 805 1.20 35.00 -5.03
CA HIS A 805 -0.07 34.34 -5.30
C HIS A 805 -1.04 35.31 -5.99
N PRO A 806 -0.96 35.48 -7.33
CA PRO A 806 -1.73 36.48 -8.06
C PRO A 806 -3.25 36.38 -7.90
N GLY A 807 -3.77 35.16 -7.66
CA GLY A 807 -5.19 34.87 -7.42
C GLY A 807 -5.61 34.88 -5.95
N ALA A 808 -4.81 35.42 -5.02
CA ALA A 808 -5.17 35.43 -3.59
C ALA A 808 -6.37 36.37 -3.32
N VAL A 809 -7.58 35.79 -3.36
CA VAL A 809 -8.88 36.48 -3.26
C VAL A 809 -8.95 37.47 -2.10
N ILE A 810 -8.50 37.07 -0.90
CA ILE A 810 -8.53 37.92 0.30
C ILE A 810 -7.65 39.16 0.11
N ALA A 811 -6.45 39.01 -0.46
CA ALA A 811 -5.54 40.13 -0.69
C ALA A 811 -6.07 41.06 -1.79
N LEU A 812 -6.62 40.52 -2.88
CA LEU A 812 -7.27 41.32 -3.93
C LEU A 812 -8.43 42.13 -3.36
N ASN A 813 -9.33 41.49 -2.61
CA ASN A 813 -10.50 42.14 -2.03
C ASN A 813 -10.10 43.26 -1.06
N ASN A 814 -9.18 42.97 -0.14
CA ASN A 814 -8.76 43.95 0.87
C ASN A 814 -7.95 45.11 0.27
N LEU A 815 -7.15 44.86 -0.78
CA LEU A 815 -6.51 45.95 -1.54
C LEU A 815 -7.54 46.80 -2.28
N ALA A 816 -8.62 46.20 -2.80
CA ALA A 816 -9.70 46.95 -3.41
C ALA A 816 -10.31 47.93 -2.39
N LEU A 817 -10.64 47.44 -1.19
CA LEU A 817 -11.17 48.26 -0.09
C LEU A 817 -10.20 49.37 0.34
N ILE A 818 -8.91 49.06 0.53
CA ILE A 818 -7.89 50.06 0.92
C ILE A 818 -7.76 51.15 -0.15
N ASN A 819 -7.83 50.79 -1.43
CA ASN A 819 -7.67 51.74 -2.54
C ASN A 819 -8.98 52.46 -2.92
N ALA A 820 -10.12 52.09 -2.34
CA ALA A 820 -11.45 52.54 -2.80
C ALA A 820 -11.59 54.07 -2.81
N LYS A 821 -11.06 54.77 -1.80
CA LYS A 821 -11.11 56.24 -1.70
C LYS A 821 -9.95 56.94 -2.43
N SER A 822 -8.73 56.42 -2.31
CA SER A 822 -7.51 57.11 -2.78
C SER A 822 -7.14 56.80 -4.23
N HIS A 823 -7.47 55.62 -4.73
CA HIS A 823 -7.10 55.14 -6.06
C HIS A 823 -8.22 54.30 -6.70
N PRO A 824 -9.37 54.91 -7.06
CA PRO A 824 -10.58 54.20 -7.46
C PRO A 824 -10.40 53.28 -8.68
N GLY A 825 -9.54 53.65 -9.64
CA GLY A 825 -9.22 52.80 -10.79
C GLY A 825 -8.48 51.51 -10.41
N LYS A 826 -7.52 51.61 -9.48
CA LYS A 826 -6.82 50.42 -8.93
C LYS A 826 -7.77 49.57 -8.11
N ALA A 827 -8.62 50.21 -7.29
CA ALA A 827 -9.63 49.53 -6.48
C ALA A 827 -10.57 48.67 -7.34
N LEU A 828 -11.09 49.25 -8.43
CA LEU A 828 -11.98 48.54 -9.35
C LEU A 828 -11.26 47.37 -10.04
N SER A 829 -10.00 47.54 -10.44
CA SER A 829 -9.19 46.47 -11.03
C SER A 829 -9.03 45.28 -10.06
N TYR A 830 -8.68 45.55 -8.81
CA TYR A 830 -8.56 44.52 -7.79
C TYR A 830 -9.90 43.84 -7.48
N ALA A 831 -10.98 44.59 -7.36
CA ALA A 831 -12.31 44.05 -7.09
C ALA A 831 -12.82 43.14 -8.21
N ARG A 832 -12.60 43.53 -9.48
CA ARG A 832 -12.96 42.68 -10.64
C ARG A 832 -12.17 41.39 -10.66
N LYS A 833 -10.86 41.44 -10.37
CA LYS A 833 -10.03 40.24 -10.26
C LYS A 833 -10.49 39.34 -9.11
N ALA A 834 -10.74 39.91 -7.93
CA ALA A 834 -11.25 39.14 -6.79
C ALA A 834 -12.56 38.42 -7.13
N HIS A 835 -13.48 39.12 -7.81
CA HIS A 835 -14.78 38.55 -8.20
C HIS A 835 -14.65 37.49 -9.30
N HIS A 836 -13.71 37.66 -10.23
CA HIS A 836 -13.40 36.62 -11.21
C HIS A 836 -12.90 35.32 -10.55
N GLU A 837 -12.00 35.44 -9.57
CA GLU A 837 -11.43 34.29 -8.85
C GLU A 837 -12.45 33.63 -7.89
N ALA A 838 -13.38 34.40 -7.33
CA ALA A 838 -14.39 33.89 -6.38
C ALA A 838 -15.78 34.52 -6.58
N PRO A 839 -16.48 34.19 -7.69
CA PRO A 839 -17.77 34.80 -8.02
C PRO A 839 -18.89 34.43 -7.05
N GLY A 840 -18.75 33.30 -6.34
CA GLY A 840 -19.70 32.86 -5.30
C GLY A 840 -19.48 33.49 -3.92
N SER A 841 -18.48 34.36 -3.74
CA SER A 841 -18.21 35.00 -2.46
C SER A 841 -19.06 36.25 -2.27
N ALA A 842 -19.94 36.26 -1.27
CA ALA A 842 -20.79 37.39 -0.95
C ALA A 842 -19.97 38.66 -0.64
N ALA A 843 -18.90 38.55 0.15
CA ALA A 843 -18.05 39.68 0.53
C ALA A 843 -17.30 40.30 -0.66
N VAL A 844 -16.87 39.47 -1.61
CA VAL A 844 -16.16 39.94 -2.81
C VAL A 844 -17.12 40.62 -3.78
N THR A 845 -18.30 40.02 -3.96
CA THR A 845 -19.36 40.58 -4.79
C THR A 845 -19.85 41.91 -4.23
N ASP A 846 -19.99 42.00 -2.91
CA ASP A 846 -20.31 43.24 -2.21
C ASP A 846 -19.25 44.32 -2.45
N THR A 847 -17.98 43.99 -2.26
CA THR A 847 -16.86 44.93 -2.47
C THR A 847 -16.85 45.50 -3.89
N LEU A 848 -17.05 44.66 -4.92
CA LEU A 848 -17.15 45.12 -6.31
C LEU A 848 -18.38 46.01 -6.53
N GLY A 849 -19.55 45.59 -6.02
CA GLY A 849 -20.78 46.37 -6.12
C GLY A 849 -20.65 47.75 -5.45
N TRP A 850 -20.06 47.80 -4.27
CA TRP A 850 -19.85 49.01 -3.49
C TRP A 850 -18.88 49.99 -4.17
N ILE A 851 -17.77 49.47 -4.72
CA ILE A 851 -16.81 50.28 -5.49
C ILE A 851 -17.47 50.85 -6.76
N LEU A 852 -18.32 50.09 -7.45
CA LEU A 852 -19.05 50.59 -8.62
C LEU A 852 -20.05 51.69 -8.24
N VAL A 853 -20.83 51.50 -7.17
CA VAL A 853 -21.78 52.50 -6.69
C VAL A 853 -21.07 53.78 -6.26
N SER A 854 -19.97 53.68 -5.53
CA SER A 854 -19.18 54.86 -5.09
C SER A 854 -18.55 55.63 -6.25
N GLN A 855 -18.41 55.02 -7.42
CA GLN A 855 -17.96 55.66 -8.67
C GLN A 855 -19.12 56.18 -9.54
N GLY A 856 -20.35 56.16 -9.01
CA GLY A 856 -21.56 56.60 -9.73
C GLY A 856 -22.14 55.56 -10.70
N GLN A 857 -21.57 54.35 -10.79
CA GLN A 857 -22.03 53.28 -11.68
C GLN A 857 -23.13 52.44 -11.02
N GLN A 858 -24.23 53.08 -10.62
CA GLN A 858 -25.31 52.48 -9.84
C GLN A 858 -25.99 51.31 -10.57
N ASP A 859 -26.20 51.41 -11.88
CA ASP A 859 -26.86 50.38 -12.70
C ASP A 859 -26.07 49.06 -12.74
N SER A 860 -24.74 49.14 -12.62
CA SER A 860 -23.87 47.96 -12.56
C SER A 860 -23.61 47.49 -11.12
N GLY A 861 -23.55 48.40 -10.16
CA GLY A 861 -23.22 48.08 -8.77
C GLY A 861 -24.37 47.51 -7.95
N ILE A 862 -25.60 48.02 -8.11
CA ILE A 862 -26.76 47.58 -7.31
C ILE A 862 -27.09 46.09 -7.53
N PRO A 863 -27.13 45.54 -8.76
CA PRO A 863 -27.40 44.12 -8.96
C PRO A 863 -26.39 43.20 -8.26
N LEU A 864 -25.12 43.63 -8.17
CA LEU A 864 -24.08 42.90 -7.45
C LEU A 864 -24.30 42.94 -5.94
N LEU A 865 -24.66 44.11 -5.38
CA LEU A 865 -25.00 44.25 -3.97
C LEU A 865 -26.25 43.42 -3.58
N GLU A 866 -27.25 43.34 -4.45
CA GLU A 866 -28.42 42.47 -4.27
C GLU A 866 -28.04 40.98 -4.26
N ALA A 867 -27.17 40.57 -5.20
CA ALA A 867 -26.66 39.21 -5.24
C ALA A 867 -25.84 38.86 -3.98
N ALA A 868 -25.02 39.80 -3.51
CA ALA A 868 -24.24 39.65 -2.28
C ALA A 868 -25.15 39.50 -1.04
N GLU A 869 -26.19 40.32 -0.89
CA GLU A 869 -27.14 40.23 0.23
C GLU A 869 -27.87 38.89 0.22
N LYS A 870 -28.33 38.44 -0.96
CA LYS A 870 -28.98 37.14 -1.12
C LYS A 870 -28.07 35.98 -0.73
N SER A 871 -26.77 36.07 -1.06
CA SER A 871 -25.79 35.02 -0.76
C SER A 871 -25.27 35.05 0.68
N ALA A 872 -25.27 36.20 1.36
CA ALA A 872 -24.72 36.35 2.71
C ALA A 872 -25.65 35.83 3.82
N GLY A 873 -26.95 35.66 3.53
CA GLY A 873 -27.95 35.32 4.53
C GLY A 873 -28.27 36.48 5.49
N LYS A 874 -29.01 36.20 6.57
CA LYS A 874 -29.65 37.26 7.39
C LYS A 874 -28.72 38.06 8.34
N ASN A 875 -27.40 37.83 8.36
CA ASN A 875 -26.52 38.28 9.45
C ASN A 875 -25.30 39.13 9.01
N ASN A 876 -25.34 39.81 7.86
CA ASN A 876 -24.24 40.73 7.48
C ASN A 876 -24.69 42.20 7.44
N PRO A 877 -24.38 43.01 8.47
CA PRO A 877 -24.80 44.42 8.54
C PRO A 877 -24.13 45.29 7.47
N GLU A 878 -22.87 45.04 7.13
CA GLU A 878 -22.09 45.85 6.18
C GLU A 878 -22.65 45.77 4.75
N ILE A 879 -22.95 44.55 4.27
CA ILE A 879 -23.55 44.33 2.95
C ILE A 879 -24.93 45.02 2.83
N ARG A 880 -25.73 44.95 3.90
CA ARG A 880 -27.04 45.63 3.94
C ARG A 880 -26.90 47.13 3.96
N TYR A 881 -25.90 47.63 4.67
CA TYR A 881 -25.56 49.04 4.66
C TYR A 881 -25.19 49.50 3.26
N HIS A 882 -24.26 48.82 2.57
CA HIS A 882 -23.87 49.15 1.20
C HIS A 882 -25.06 49.16 0.23
N LEU A 883 -25.90 48.11 0.24
CA LEU A 883 -27.10 48.07 -0.60
C LEU A 883 -28.12 49.15 -0.22
N GLY A 884 -28.34 49.38 1.08
CA GLY A 884 -29.26 50.39 1.58
C GLY A 884 -28.85 51.82 1.19
N VAL A 885 -27.55 52.13 1.29
CA VAL A 885 -26.98 53.41 0.83
C VAL A 885 -27.11 53.55 -0.68
N ALA A 886 -26.80 52.49 -1.44
CA ALA A 886 -26.89 52.50 -2.90
C ALA A 886 -28.33 52.76 -3.39
N LEU A 887 -29.31 52.08 -2.80
CA LEU A 887 -30.74 52.23 -3.11
C LEU A 887 -31.26 53.61 -2.72
N ALA A 888 -30.86 54.14 -1.57
CA ALA A 888 -31.19 55.50 -1.17
C ALA A 888 -30.60 56.55 -2.14
N GLY A 889 -29.36 56.33 -2.59
CA GLY A 889 -28.67 57.19 -3.54
C GLY A 889 -29.22 57.13 -4.98
N ARG A 890 -29.88 56.03 -5.38
CA ARG A 890 -30.55 55.91 -6.69
C ARG A 890 -31.83 56.74 -6.76
N GLY A 891 -32.47 57.03 -5.63
CA GLY A 891 -33.59 57.96 -5.52
C GLY A 891 -34.92 57.52 -6.18
N LYS A 892 -35.05 56.28 -6.66
CA LYS A 892 -36.32 55.81 -7.24
C LYS A 892 -37.36 55.57 -6.13
N PRO A 893 -38.65 55.93 -6.33
CA PRO A 893 -39.70 55.76 -5.31
C PRO A 893 -39.82 54.32 -4.78
N GLN A 894 -39.67 53.33 -5.67
CA GLN A 894 -39.72 51.90 -5.35
C GLN A 894 -38.60 51.41 -4.43
N ASP A 895 -37.45 52.10 -4.39
CA ASP A 895 -36.30 51.71 -3.58
C ASP A 895 -36.34 52.25 -2.17
N ARG A 896 -37.10 53.34 -1.95
CA ARG A 896 -37.12 54.11 -0.71
C ARG A 896 -37.45 53.25 0.50
N GLN A 897 -38.45 52.38 0.38
CA GLN A 897 -38.88 51.50 1.48
C GLN A 897 -37.87 50.37 1.75
N ARG A 898 -37.26 49.82 0.69
CA ARG A 898 -36.23 48.78 0.81
C ARG A 898 -34.95 49.34 1.45
N ALA A 899 -34.53 50.54 1.03
CA ALA A 899 -33.39 51.24 1.61
C ALA A 899 -33.58 51.50 3.11
N LYS A 900 -34.75 52.01 3.54
CA LYS A 900 -35.08 52.18 4.97
C LYS A 900 -34.95 50.87 5.73
N THR A 901 -35.57 49.80 5.22
CA THR A 901 -35.56 48.48 5.85
C THR A 901 -34.13 47.95 6.05
N LEU A 902 -33.31 48.01 5.00
CA LEU A 902 -31.94 47.51 5.02
C LEU A 902 -31.04 48.30 5.98
N LEU A 903 -31.12 49.63 5.94
CA LEU A 903 -30.31 50.50 6.81
C LEU A 903 -30.70 50.33 8.29
N SER A 904 -31.99 50.24 8.60
CA SER A 904 -32.44 49.97 9.98
C SER A 904 -31.96 48.61 10.49
N GLN A 905 -32.03 47.57 9.64
CA GLN A 905 -31.52 46.24 9.98
C GLN A 905 -30.00 46.23 10.16
N ALA A 906 -29.27 46.98 9.32
CA ALA A 906 -27.82 47.08 9.41
C ALA A 906 -27.39 47.73 10.73
N VAL A 907 -28.00 48.87 11.10
CA VAL A 907 -27.74 49.55 12.38
C VAL A 907 -28.04 48.62 13.56
N ALA A 908 -29.19 47.96 13.57
CA ALA A 908 -29.58 47.05 14.64
C ALA A 908 -28.64 45.84 14.78
N ALA A 909 -28.02 45.42 13.68
CA ALA A 909 -27.07 44.30 13.64
C ALA A 909 -25.61 44.71 13.96
N GLY A 910 -25.35 46.00 14.19
CA GLY A 910 -24.05 46.51 14.67
C GLY A 910 -23.08 46.94 13.57
N LEU A 911 -23.29 48.15 13.02
CA LEU A 911 -22.35 48.82 12.12
C LEU A 911 -21.19 49.49 12.88
N SER A 912 -20.12 49.86 12.16
CA SER A 912 -19.11 50.76 12.73
C SER A 912 -19.72 52.12 13.10
N PRO A 913 -19.15 52.88 14.06
CA PRO A 913 -19.71 54.16 14.48
C PRO A 913 -19.93 55.15 13.33
N ASP A 914 -19.00 55.20 12.37
CA ASP A 914 -19.09 56.09 11.21
C ASP A 914 -20.21 55.68 10.25
N GLU A 915 -20.31 54.38 9.94
CA GLU A 915 -21.36 53.84 9.07
C GLU A 915 -22.74 53.94 9.74
N ALA A 916 -22.83 53.70 11.04
CA ALA A 916 -24.06 53.88 11.80
C ALA A 916 -24.52 55.35 11.78
N SER A 917 -23.60 56.28 12.02
CA SER A 917 -23.88 57.72 11.92
C SER A 917 -24.36 58.11 10.53
N HIS A 918 -23.67 57.65 9.47
CA HIS A 918 -24.07 57.91 8.09
C HIS A 918 -25.43 57.27 7.74
N ALA A 919 -25.67 56.03 8.17
CA ALA A 919 -26.94 55.35 7.98
C ALA A 919 -28.10 56.10 8.65
N HIS A 920 -27.92 56.62 9.86
CA HIS A 920 -28.91 57.46 10.55
C HIS A 920 -29.21 58.76 9.80
N GLN A 921 -28.19 59.43 9.27
CA GLN A 921 -28.40 60.63 8.44
C GLN A 921 -29.23 60.33 7.18
N ILE A 922 -28.98 59.19 6.52
CA ILE A 922 -29.76 58.76 5.36
C ILE A 922 -31.20 58.43 5.79
N LEU A 923 -31.39 57.66 6.87
CA LEU A 923 -32.72 57.31 7.38
C LEU A 923 -33.56 58.55 7.71
N ASN A 924 -32.96 59.57 8.34
CA ASN A 924 -33.62 60.84 8.64
C ASN A 924 -34.03 61.58 7.37
N ARG A 925 -33.17 61.64 6.35
CA ARG A 925 -33.53 62.23 5.04
C ARG A 925 -34.67 61.48 4.35
N LEU A 926 -34.63 60.15 4.37
CA LEU A 926 -35.68 59.30 3.80
C LEU A 926 -37.00 59.40 4.58
N ALA A 927 -36.98 59.80 5.85
CA ALA A 927 -38.16 60.11 6.67
C ALA A 927 -38.71 61.52 6.41
N GLY A 928 -37.85 62.53 6.21
CA GLY A 928 -38.25 63.93 6.01
C GLY A 928 -38.78 64.31 4.63
N GLY A 929 -38.47 63.55 3.56
CA GLY A 929 -38.95 63.85 2.19
C GLY A 929 -40.42 63.50 1.91
N GLY A 930 -41.31 63.74 2.87
CA GLY A 930 -42.77 63.55 2.77
C GLY A 930 -43.56 64.86 2.91
N GLY A 931 -42.90 66.00 2.95
CA GLY A 931 -43.52 67.32 2.98
C GLY A 931 -42.66 68.36 2.26
N THR A 932 -43.31 69.15 1.43
CA THR A 932 -42.83 70.26 0.57
C THR A 932 -42.22 69.86 -0.78
N GLY A 933 -42.96 70.17 -1.85
CA GLY A 933 -42.59 70.00 -3.25
C GLY A 933 -43.68 69.33 -4.06
#